data_AF-A0AAF5DAS8-F1
#
_entry.id   AF-A0AAF5DAS8-F1
#
_cell.length_a   1.000
_cell.length_b   1.000
_cell.length_c   1.000
_cell.angle_alpha   90.00
_cell.angle_beta   90.00
_cell.angle_gamma   90.00
#
_symmetry.space_group_name_H-M   'P 1'
#
loop_
_entity.id
_entity.type
_entity.pdbx_description
1 polymer ?
#
loop_
_entity_poly.entity_id
_entity_poly.type
_entity_poly.pdbx_seq_one_letter_code
_entity_poly.pdbx_strand_id
1 'polypeptide(L)'
;MCITRYLKILWKIEDIKVIRYKAFQPSDFSCPIQCRNDLLFNVNTYQNVTSKTEEGILVLSANPSKFYISLNGKKILQQLDAFKIMYKIVSLKESAINLNYGDIGLYSVILVEDFYEYLKSSSNLRGNINGYCKKYKVGMIFMVPNVDSESAFLKNNEFLLNNIQPKQYVSNLFINISSTIPYITKRCLKLGNIHPHTNSWTLFNNSVYFSSVLSVNSSETLSVVIKDNGFYDDIEKVFFGGQMNYWIIQLLFHDTIIYFEPRLKNKFSFERYIQIDIDDIFVGQQGTRIVAEDVDYLIKSQKDLRENIDNFTYTLGYSGYFFRRGNSLEEKGDEYLMENKDNFLWFPHMWKHNHAQDHDESYLKAVMAQNRLFAENFKLPLVKGYAVSPQHIGVYPVLDHLYDAWKEIWNVTITSTEEYPHFKPMGGRRGFKYKNVSILPRQTCGLYTHTLYYHAYPGGYQTFLDNIFGGNLFFSILLNPYNVFMTHQQNYAHDRLAEYTFKNVVNFFKCYTNIKFKWVETSVLEKMYFETFPEEQKIIWTNPCDDSRHIKLLPSTKNCKDILLPNLLIIGPQKTGTTALANFLKLHPDVGTNDLLEDSFEEVQFFSNEYKYEKGIYWYSSLFQNAKNQSKNFIFEKTANYFDHPTAPVTTSSLLGYPFIIIVLKDPVLRAYSWYQHMKFHNDPIASKYTFEEIMLSNNNETIKLKSRCYTPGRYAFHLLKWLRYYPPSKIITIDSDTLLTDPSKTLTNLGKKIGLSDFNFNSVIKYNENKGFHCPVIEGHLKCLGKSKGRKYDKLPEKIIKDIDNLTMINLKRSVSQHIPDNNDYIGVVNYTNQVFRRAVKNGFEFTLMVVGESGLGKSTFLNTLFATELEKYEGNVIPPTQKVAPRSFYLTENKVKVKITLVDTPGFGDSIDNTNCWKPIMEYIDSKYSQYLSEETKIERKKKIPDERVHLCLYFIAPTGHSLREIDIKFMKNLHDKVNIIPLIAKADTLTPAEMNRFKANILRDIEKHGIKIYQFESDGGDEGSQAYSRVPYGIVCSNHVVETKAGRKVRVREYLWGVVEVDNLKHNDFVAMKEVLLKKHLVDLICDTANVHYENFRFNQLSGPFKGSNVDCDPMSQMEAENRILEEQFEATKKNMEKVYSEKVIDWELKLKERENKLAVVEKEQRQLLQSKREKLDQLTKEIQDIKMSIGYNENASSKSSPGEKKKKSTTLGLFHRNTKHEV
;
A
#
# COMPACT_ATOMS: atom_id res chain seq x y z
N MET A 1 -62.86 5.55 -13.80
CA MET A 1 -63.15 6.80 -14.55
C MET A 1 -63.05 8.07 -13.70
N CYS A 2 -63.49 8.11 -12.42
CA CYS A 2 -63.33 9.30 -11.58
C CYS A 2 -61.87 9.68 -11.25
N ILE A 3 -60.97 8.70 -11.08
CA ILE A 3 -59.54 8.94 -10.81
C ILE A 3 -58.83 9.58 -12.02
N THR A 4 -59.22 9.20 -13.24
CA THR A 4 -58.68 9.75 -14.49
C THR A 4 -59.15 11.19 -14.75
N ARG A 5 -60.31 11.58 -14.21
CA ARG A 5 -60.83 12.96 -14.27
C ARG A 5 -60.15 13.87 -13.24
N TYR A 6 -59.80 13.35 -12.07
CA TYR A 6 -59.03 14.08 -11.06
C TYR A 6 -57.58 14.36 -11.51
N LEU A 7 -56.94 13.40 -12.19
CA LEU A 7 -55.58 13.58 -12.74
C LEU A 7 -55.51 14.56 -13.92
N LYS A 8 -56.61 14.73 -14.68
CA LYS A 8 -56.67 15.73 -15.77
C LYS A 8 -56.90 17.18 -15.28
N ILE A 9 -57.44 17.38 -14.08
CA ILE A 9 -57.58 18.72 -13.48
C ILE A 9 -56.24 19.22 -12.92
N LEU A 10 -55.37 18.33 -12.47
CA LEU A 10 -54.01 18.68 -12.02
C LEU A 10 -53.05 19.07 -13.14
N TRP A 11 -53.37 18.75 -14.41
CA TRP A 11 -52.51 19.04 -15.57
C TRP A 11 -52.80 20.36 -16.28
N LYS A 12 -53.72 21.18 -15.75
CA LYS A 12 -54.04 22.54 -16.24
C LYS A 12 -53.58 23.66 -15.31
N ILE A 13 -52.68 23.35 -14.37
CA ILE A 13 -51.96 24.36 -13.58
C ILE A 13 -50.58 24.52 -14.23
N GLU A 14 -50.53 25.34 -15.28
CA GLU A 14 -49.32 26.08 -15.64
C GLU A 14 -49.00 26.98 -14.44
N ASP A 15 -47.74 26.99 -14.01
CA ASP A 15 -47.24 27.31 -12.65
C ASP A 15 -47.43 26.20 -11.61
N ILE A 16 -46.70 25.08 -11.75
CA ILE A 16 -46.28 24.34 -10.55
C ILE A 16 -45.36 25.31 -9.78
N LYS A 17 -45.95 26.13 -8.91
CA LYS A 17 -45.23 26.75 -7.80
C LYS A 17 -44.46 25.61 -7.14
N VAL A 18 -43.13 25.66 -7.22
CA VAL A 18 -42.28 24.79 -6.41
C VAL A 18 -42.65 25.12 -4.97
N ILE A 19 -43.48 24.29 -4.35
CA ILE A 19 -43.95 24.51 -2.98
C ILE A 19 -42.74 24.27 -2.09
N ARG A 20 -42.15 25.37 -1.61
CA ARG A 20 -41.09 25.34 -0.62
C ARG A 20 -41.71 25.08 0.75
N TYR A 21 -41.44 23.93 1.33
CA TYR A 21 -41.91 23.61 2.69
C TYR A 21 -41.17 24.47 3.71
N LYS A 22 -41.81 24.73 4.85
CA LYS A 22 -41.15 25.37 6.00
C LYS A 22 -40.01 24.46 6.46
N ALA A 23 -38.81 25.03 6.58
CA ALA A 23 -37.62 24.30 7.03
C ALA A 23 -37.89 23.56 8.34
N PHE A 24 -37.54 22.27 8.39
CA PHE A 24 -37.55 21.55 9.66
C PHE A 24 -36.42 22.08 10.55
N GLN A 25 -36.72 22.39 11.81
CA GLN A 25 -35.73 22.90 12.77
C GLN A 25 -35.65 21.93 13.95
N PRO A 26 -34.67 21.01 13.94
CA PRO A 26 -34.41 20.20 15.11
C PRO A 26 -33.97 21.05 16.30
N SER A 27 -34.12 20.52 17.51
CA SER A 27 -33.57 21.16 18.71
C SER A 27 -32.05 21.28 18.60
N ASP A 28 -31.53 22.43 19.02
CA ASP A 28 -30.09 22.64 19.17
C ASP A 28 -29.50 21.75 20.27
N PHE A 29 -28.22 21.46 20.16
CA PHE A 29 -27.45 20.72 21.14
C PHE A 29 -27.29 21.52 22.45
N SER A 30 -27.72 20.93 23.57
CA SER A 30 -27.54 21.49 24.90
C SER A 30 -26.38 20.85 25.65
N CYS A 31 -25.48 21.64 26.25
CA CYS A 31 -24.41 21.10 27.09
C CYS A 31 -24.98 20.30 28.28
N PRO A 32 -24.41 19.14 28.63
CA PRO A 32 -24.74 18.45 29.87
C PRO A 32 -24.32 19.28 31.10
N ILE A 33 -24.92 18.98 32.27
CA ILE A 33 -24.59 19.64 33.54
C ILE A 33 -23.10 19.42 33.85
N GLN A 34 -22.33 20.50 33.89
CA GLN A 34 -20.93 20.52 34.28
C GLN A 34 -20.77 20.80 35.77
N CYS A 35 -19.68 20.32 36.36
CA CYS A 35 -19.31 20.67 37.73
C CYS A 35 -18.99 22.17 37.83
N ARG A 36 -19.44 22.84 38.91
CA ARG A 36 -19.34 24.31 39.12
C ARG A 36 -17.93 24.85 39.45
N ASN A 37 -16.83 24.13 39.19
CA ASN A 37 -15.49 24.56 39.63
C ASN A 37 -14.50 24.73 38.45
N ASP A 38 -14.19 25.99 38.13
CA ASP A 38 -13.14 26.47 37.21
C ASP A 38 -11.73 26.38 37.82
N LEU A 39 -11.36 25.25 38.43
CA LEU A 39 -9.96 25.02 38.78
C LEU A 39 -9.23 24.53 37.52
N LEU A 40 -8.69 25.48 36.75
CA LEU A 40 -7.59 25.27 35.82
C LEU A 40 -6.38 24.71 36.61
N PHE A 41 -6.42 23.42 36.94
CA PHE A 41 -5.26 22.73 37.48
C PHE A 41 -4.17 22.74 36.41
N ASN A 42 -2.97 23.23 36.77
CA ASN A 42 -1.79 23.13 35.94
C ASN A 42 -1.69 21.70 35.39
N VAL A 43 -1.69 21.59 34.07
CA VAL A 43 -1.61 20.31 33.36
C VAL A 43 -0.27 19.68 33.74
N ASN A 44 -0.29 18.70 34.65
CA ASN A 44 0.88 17.88 34.95
C ASN A 44 1.26 17.14 33.66
N THR A 45 2.17 17.72 32.89
CA THR A 45 2.86 17.03 31.80
C THR A 45 3.63 15.86 32.36
N TYR A 46 3.76 14.79 31.59
CA TYR A 46 4.68 13.71 31.90
C TYR A 46 6.08 14.30 32.11
N GLN A 47 6.52 14.36 33.38
CA GLN A 47 7.66 15.19 33.80
C GLN A 47 9.02 14.64 33.32
N ASN A 48 9.02 13.46 32.69
CA ASN A 48 10.20 12.66 32.43
C ASN A 48 10.54 12.49 30.93
N VAL A 49 9.99 13.33 30.05
CA VAL A 49 10.23 13.22 28.61
C VAL A 49 11.69 13.53 28.31
N THR A 50 12.44 12.51 27.90
CA THR A 50 13.84 12.68 27.58
C THR A 50 13.99 13.30 26.18
N SER A 51 14.84 14.31 26.05
CA SER A 51 15.27 14.85 24.74
C SER A 51 16.09 13.84 23.90
N LYS A 52 16.36 12.65 24.47
CA LYS A 52 17.10 11.56 23.86
C LYS A 52 16.21 10.60 23.06
N THR A 53 14.94 10.92 22.81
CA THR A 53 14.04 10.13 21.96
C THR A 53 13.58 10.92 20.75
N GLU A 54 13.39 10.23 19.62
CA GLU A 54 12.65 10.75 18.46
C GLU A 54 11.14 10.77 18.78
N GLU A 55 10.38 11.68 18.15
CA GLU A 55 8.91 11.82 18.31
C GLU A 55 8.09 10.66 17.67
N GLY A 56 8.69 9.47 17.52
CA GLY A 56 8.09 8.32 16.86
C GLY A 56 7.24 7.47 17.81
N ILE A 57 6.21 6.80 17.28
CA ILE A 57 5.38 5.83 18.01
C ILE A 57 5.65 4.42 17.49
N LEU A 58 5.98 3.49 18.40
CA LEU A 58 6.08 2.08 18.06
C LEU A 58 4.74 1.40 18.31
N VAL A 59 4.13 0.83 17.27
CA VAL A 59 2.89 0.05 17.37
C VAL A 59 3.24 -1.44 17.38
N LEU A 60 2.86 -2.14 18.43
CA LEU A 60 3.05 -3.58 18.59
C LEU A 60 1.72 -4.28 18.32
N SER A 61 1.71 -5.12 17.28
CA SER A 61 0.52 -5.87 16.85
C SER A 61 0.85 -7.36 16.73
N ALA A 62 -0.08 -8.24 17.10
CA ALA A 62 0.07 -9.67 16.88
C ALA A 62 0.08 -10.01 15.37
N ASN A 63 -0.60 -9.20 14.56
CA ASN A 63 -0.66 -9.32 13.12
C ASN A 63 -0.64 -7.94 12.45
N PRO A 64 0.56 -7.40 12.15
CA PRO A 64 0.73 -6.08 11.54
C PRO A 64 -0.08 -5.86 10.26
N SER A 65 -0.25 -6.91 9.44
CA SER A 65 -1.08 -6.81 8.22
C SER A 65 -2.56 -6.59 8.52
N LYS A 66 -3.09 -7.24 9.57
CA LYS A 66 -4.48 -7.08 10.02
C LYS A 66 -4.71 -5.72 10.67
N PHE A 67 -3.70 -5.12 11.30
CA PHE A 67 -3.80 -3.79 11.92
C PHE A 67 -4.26 -2.72 10.93
N TYR A 68 -3.73 -2.73 9.70
CA TYR A 68 -4.14 -1.77 8.65
C TYR A 68 -5.61 -1.92 8.24
N ILE A 69 -6.21 -3.08 8.47
CA ILE A 69 -7.56 -3.42 8.02
C ILE A 69 -8.58 -3.35 9.18
N SER A 70 -8.13 -3.62 10.42
CA SER A 70 -8.97 -3.66 11.62
C SER A 70 -9.58 -2.29 11.93
N LEU A 71 -10.80 -2.27 12.48
CA LEU A 71 -11.51 -1.02 12.77
C LEU A 71 -10.73 -0.14 13.75
N ASN A 72 -10.19 -0.73 14.83
CA ASN A 72 -9.36 -0.03 15.81
C ASN A 72 -8.05 0.45 15.18
N GLY A 73 -7.35 -0.42 14.44
CA GLY A 73 -6.09 -0.07 13.79
C GLY A 73 -6.25 1.05 12.78
N LYS A 74 -7.27 1.01 11.91
CA LYS A 74 -7.62 2.10 10.98
C LYS A 74 -7.84 3.43 11.69
N LYS A 75 -8.55 3.44 12.82
CA LYS A 75 -8.81 4.66 13.59
C LYS A 75 -7.55 5.20 14.26
N ILE A 76 -6.69 4.33 14.80
CA ILE A 76 -5.38 4.71 15.34
C ILE A 76 -4.52 5.34 14.22
N LEU A 77 -4.36 4.64 13.09
CA LEU A 77 -3.57 5.12 11.96
C LEU A 77 -4.10 6.46 11.44
N GLN A 78 -5.42 6.60 11.28
CA GLN A 78 -6.04 7.85 10.86
C GLN A 78 -5.65 9.04 11.75
N GLN A 79 -5.58 8.84 13.07
CA GLN A 79 -5.17 9.90 14.00
C GLN A 79 -3.67 10.18 13.89
N LEU A 80 -2.83 9.13 13.88
CA LEU A 80 -1.37 9.30 13.76
C LEU A 80 -0.97 9.99 12.44
N ASP A 81 -1.61 9.60 11.33
CA ASP A 81 -1.42 10.20 10.01
C ASP A 81 -1.92 11.64 9.96
N ALA A 82 -3.05 11.96 10.60
CA ALA A 82 -3.56 13.32 10.65
C ALA A 82 -2.62 14.28 11.39
N PHE A 83 -2.04 13.80 12.49
CA PHE A 83 -1.09 14.56 13.30
C PHE A 83 0.36 14.48 12.83
N LYS A 84 0.59 13.83 11.68
CA LYS A 84 1.92 13.67 11.07
C LYS A 84 2.93 13.07 12.06
N ILE A 85 2.46 12.17 12.92
CA ILE A 85 3.31 11.45 13.87
C ILE A 85 3.91 10.25 13.15
N MET A 86 5.24 10.14 13.15
CA MET A 86 5.89 8.97 12.59
C MET A 86 5.57 7.75 13.45
N TYR A 87 5.20 6.63 12.83
CA TYR A 87 5.01 5.37 13.55
C TYR A 87 5.63 4.20 12.80
N LYS A 88 5.92 3.12 13.53
CA LYS A 88 6.34 1.85 12.98
C LYS A 88 5.51 0.73 13.58
N ILE A 89 4.95 -0.14 12.74
CA ILE A 89 4.21 -1.31 13.20
C ILE A 89 5.16 -2.52 13.19
N VAL A 90 5.23 -3.24 14.31
CA VAL A 90 6.10 -4.40 14.49
C VAL A 90 5.31 -5.57 15.07
N SER A 91 5.68 -6.80 14.72
CA SER A 91 5.00 -8.00 15.20
C SER A 91 5.38 -8.34 16.64
N LEU A 92 4.40 -8.64 17.49
CA LEU A 92 4.61 -9.21 18.83
C LEU A 92 5.27 -10.61 18.82
N LYS A 93 5.41 -11.24 17.64
CA LYS A 93 6.07 -12.54 17.47
C LYS A 93 7.59 -12.44 17.35
N GLU A 94 8.14 -11.24 17.22
CA GLU A 94 9.60 -11.03 17.18
C GLU A 94 10.23 -11.31 18.55
N SER A 95 11.48 -11.81 18.57
CA SER A 95 12.19 -12.10 19.82
C SER A 95 12.77 -10.86 20.49
N ALA A 96 13.09 -9.83 19.71
CA ALA A 96 13.62 -8.54 20.15
C ALA A 96 13.43 -7.50 19.05
N ILE A 97 13.31 -6.22 19.41
CA ILE A 97 13.10 -5.11 18.48
C ILE A 97 14.28 -4.14 18.61
N ASN A 98 14.73 -3.58 17.49
CA ASN A 98 15.69 -2.49 17.55
C ASN A 98 14.99 -1.17 17.93
N LEU A 99 15.20 -0.71 19.17
CA LEU A 99 14.50 0.42 19.77
C LEU A 99 15.35 1.70 19.86
N ASN A 100 16.66 1.62 19.66
CA ASN A 100 17.57 2.75 19.78
C ASN A 100 18.67 2.72 18.72
N TYR A 101 19.14 3.90 18.31
CA TYR A 101 20.36 4.06 17.52
C TYR A 101 21.36 4.84 18.36
N GLY A 102 22.30 4.12 18.96
CA GLY A 102 23.19 4.63 19.99
C GLY A 102 22.47 5.10 21.23
N ASP A 103 22.76 6.32 21.63
CA ASP A 103 22.15 6.95 22.80
C ASP A 103 20.80 7.60 22.51
N ILE A 104 20.29 7.47 21.28
CA ILE A 104 19.00 8.02 20.86
C ILE A 104 17.98 6.90 20.76
N GLY A 105 16.90 6.99 21.55
CA GLY A 105 15.73 6.14 21.43
C GLY A 105 14.91 6.51 20.20
N LEU A 106 14.46 5.50 19.44
CA LEU A 106 13.76 5.71 18.17
C LEU A 106 12.28 6.07 18.35
N TYR A 107 11.71 5.86 19.54
CA TYR A 107 10.28 6.04 19.81
C TYR A 107 10.03 6.66 21.18
N SER A 108 9.17 7.66 21.26
CA SER A 108 8.80 8.31 22.52
C SER A 108 7.55 7.72 23.17
N VAL A 109 6.74 6.95 22.42
CA VAL A 109 5.56 6.25 22.93
C VAL A 109 5.49 4.83 22.33
N ILE A 110 5.09 3.85 23.13
CA ILE A 110 4.81 2.48 22.66
C ILE A 110 3.31 2.20 22.78
N LEU A 111 2.67 1.83 21.67
CA LEU A 111 1.27 1.45 21.60
C LEU A 111 1.14 -0.05 21.37
N VAL A 112 0.33 -0.73 22.18
CA VAL A 112 0.06 -2.16 22.07
C VAL A 112 -1.40 -2.36 21.66
N GLU A 113 -1.62 -2.96 20.48
CA GLU A 113 -2.97 -3.19 19.92
C GLU A 113 -3.80 -4.18 20.76
N ASP A 114 -3.14 -5.19 21.33
CA ASP A 114 -3.81 -6.25 22.09
C ASP A 114 -2.97 -6.60 23.32
N PHE A 115 -3.49 -6.20 24.48
CA PHE A 115 -2.87 -6.47 25.77
C PHE A 115 -2.65 -7.98 26.03
N TYR A 116 -3.59 -8.85 25.66
CA TYR A 116 -3.46 -10.28 25.93
C TYR A 116 -2.40 -10.93 25.05
N GLU A 117 -2.30 -10.52 23.78
CA GLU A 117 -1.23 -11.00 22.90
C GLU A 117 0.15 -10.51 23.35
N TYR A 118 0.24 -9.30 23.91
CA TYR A 118 1.47 -8.82 24.53
C TYR A 118 1.88 -9.69 25.74
N LEU A 119 0.94 -10.09 26.60
CA LEU A 119 1.23 -11.00 27.71
C LEU A 119 1.71 -12.38 27.25
N LYS A 120 1.21 -12.87 26.11
CA LYS A 120 1.65 -14.14 25.48
C LYS A 120 3.00 -14.03 24.78
N SER A 121 3.50 -12.83 24.52
CA SER A 121 4.78 -12.61 23.83
C SER A 121 5.97 -13.07 24.67
N SER A 122 7.11 -13.29 24.00
CA SER A 122 8.30 -13.84 24.65
C SER A 122 8.78 -12.94 25.81
N SER A 123 9.28 -13.56 26.88
CA SER A 123 9.86 -12.82 28.02
C SER A 123 11.03 -11.93 27.59
N ASN A 124 11.80 -12.34 26.57
CA ASN A 124 12.89 -11.55 26.01
C ASN A 124 12.39 -10.26 25.35
N LEU A 125 11.31 -10.34 24.55
CA LEU A 125 10.71 -9.17 23.93
C LEU A 125 10.19 -8.18 25.00
N ARG A 126 9.43 -8.69 25.99
CA ARG A 126 8.93 -7.86 27.09
C ARG A 126 10.07 -7.24 27.90
N GLY A 127 11.13 -7.99 28.17
CA GLY A 127 12.35 -7.48 28.83
C GLY A 127 13.06 -6.40 28.02
N ASN A 128 13.17 -6.56 26.70
CA ASN A 128 13.76 -5.58 25.78
C ASN A 128 12.96 -4.27 25.77
N ILE A 129 11.62 -4.35 25.68
CA ILE A 129 10.72 -3.20 25.74
C ILE A 129 10.78 -2.51 27.11
N ASN A 130 10.66 -3.26 28.21
CA ASN A 130 10.70 -2.69 29.56
C ASN A 130 12.05 -2.02 29.85
N GLY A 131 13.16 -2.62 29.43
CA GLY A 131 14.49 -2.02 29.54
C GLY A 131 14.59 -0.70 28.78
N TYR A 132 14.03 -0.63 27.57
CA TYR A 132 13.95 0.59 26.78
C TYR A 132 13.08 1.67 27.45
N CYS A 133 11.88 1.30 27.90
CA CYS A 133 10.96 2.20 28.60
C CYS A 133 11.59 2.80 29.86
N LYS A 134 12.29 2.00 30.67
CA LYS A 134 13.01 2.50 31.86
C LYS A 134 14.16 3.43 31.50
N LYS A 135 14.98 3.06 30.50
CA LYS A 135 16.17 3.82 30.09
C LYS A 135 15.83 5.19 29.49
N TYR A 136 14.82 5.23 28.61
CA TYR A 136 14.43 6.44 27.88
C TYR A 136 13.19 7.14 28.45
N LYS A 137 12.62 6.59 29.54
CA LYS A 137 11.38 7.04 30.19
C LYS A 137 10.19 7.08 29.24
N VAL A 138 10.05 6.06 28.40
CA VAL A 138 8.99 5.96 27.40
C VAL A 138 7.73 5.34 28.01
N GLY A 139 6.59 6.03 27.87
CA GLY A 139 5.28 5.56 28.33
C GLY A 139 4.64 4.56 27.37
N MET A 140 3.71 3.75 27.89
CA MET A 140 3.01 2.73 27.11
C MET A 140 1.49 2.94 27.08
N ILE A 141 0.87 2.63 25.94
CA ILE A 141 -0.57 2.63 25.76
C ILE A 141 -1.02 1.20 25.42
N PHE A 142 -1.99 0.68 26.15
CA PHE A 142 -2.54 -0.66 25.93
C PHE A 142 -4.02 -0.58 25.54
N MET A 143 -4.34 -1.19 24.41
CA MET A 143 -5.73 -1.49 24.05
C MET A 143 -6.08 -2.88 24.62
N VAL A 144 -7.12 -2.94 25.44
CA VAL A 144 -7.57 -4.17 26.10
C VAL A 144 -8.84 -4.65 25.39
N PRO A 145 -8.75 -5.68 24.52
CA PRO A 145 -9.92 -6.15 23.79
C PRO A 145 -10.92 -6.81 24.75
N ASN A 146 -12.18 -6.86 24.33
CA ASN A 146 -13.24 -7.53 25.08
C ASN A 146 -13.24 -9.04 24.80
N VAL A 147 -12.51 -9.83 25.60
CA VAL A 147 -12.36 -11.28 25.44
C VAL A 147 -12.69 -11.99 26.77
N ASP A 148 -13.28 -13.19 26.70
CA ASP A 148 -13.59 -14.00 27.89
C ASP A 148 -12.33 -14.36 28.70
N SER A 149 -12.41 -14.14 30.00
CA SER A 149 -11.34 -14.41 30.97
C SER A 149 -11.06 -15.91 31.20
N GLU A 150 -11.79 -16.81 30.54
CA GLU A 150 -11.70 -18.26 30.76
C GLU A 150 -10.48 -18.94 30.13
N SER A 151 -9.65 -18.21 29.36
CA SER A 151 -8.40 -18.80 28.87
C SER A 151 -7.45 -19.10 30.04
N ALA A 152 -7.16 -20.39 30.27
CA ALA A 152 -6.39 -20.92 31.40
C ALA A 152 -5.00 -20.28 31.64
N PHE A 153 -4.52 -19.44 30.72
CA PHE A 153 -3.30 -18.65 30.84
C PHE A 153 -3.41 -17.49 31.86
N LEU A 154 -4.63 -17.03 32.16
CA LEU A 154 -4.89 -15.83 32.97
C LEU A 154 -4.80 -16.04 34.49
N LYS A 155 -4.86 -17.28 34.98
CA LYS A 155 -4.87 -17.56 36.43
C LYS A 155 -3.52 -17.39 37.13
N ASN A 156 -2.41 -17.33 36.38
CA ASN A 156 -1.07 -17.48 36.95
C ASN A 156 -0.13 -16.27 36.77
N ASN A 157 -0.58 -15.12 36.24
CA ASN A 157 0.31 -13.97 36.01
C ASN A 157 -0.38 -12.61 36.27
N GLU A 158 0.37 -11.68 36.87
CA GLU A 158 0.17 -10.22 37.01
C GLU A 158 -1.09 -9.70 37.74
N PHE A 159 -0.85 -8.93 38.82
CA PHE A 159 -1.83 -8.19 39.67
C PHE A 159 -2.91 -7.44 38.88
N LEU A 160 -2.60 -6.99 37.67
CA LEU A 160 -3.52 -6.26 36.80
C LEU A 160 -4.70 -7.11 36.31
N LEU A 161 -4.49 -8.41 36.05
CA LEU A 161 -5.50 -9.29 35.46
C LEU A 161 -6.71 -9.52 36.38
N ASN A 162 -6.49 -9.51 37.70
CA ASN A 162 -7.58 -9.61 38.69
C ASN A 162 -8.49 -8.38 38.74
N ASN A 163 -8.08 -7.28 38.10
CA ASN A 163 -8.81 -6.02 38.09
C ASN A 163 -9.57 -5.78 36.78
N ILE A 164 -9.61 -6.73 35.83
CA ILE A 164 -10.27 -6.56 34.52
C ILE A 164 -11.64 -7.26 34.51
N GLN A 165 -12.68 -6.53 34.11
CA GLN A 165 -14.05 -7.04 33.91
C GLN A 165 -14.47 -6.89 32.44
N PRO A 166 -14.39 -7.95 31.61
CA PRO A 166 -14.85 -7.91 30.22
C PRO A 166 -16.40 -7.93 30.11
N LYS A 167 -16.91 -7.70 28.89
CA LYS A 167 -18.32 -7.81 28.46
C LYS A 167 -19.30 -6.97 29.28
N GLN A 168 -18.92 -5.75 29.63
CA GLN A 168 -19.75 -4.87 30.43
C GLN A 168 -20.61 -3.93 29.56
N TYR A 169 -21.81 -3.62 30.07
CA TYR A 169 -22.63 -2.52 29.56
C TYR A 169 -22.25 -1.25 30.31
N VAL A 170 -22.07 -0.16 29.57
CA VAL A 170 -21.62 1.10 30.15
C VAL A 170 -22.65 2.18 29.89
N SER A 171 -23.03 2.88 30.95
CA SER A 171 -23.86 4.09 30.90
C SER A 171 -23.30 5.11 31.89
N ASN A 172 -23.66 6.38 31.72
CA ASN A 172 -23.27 7.46 32.63
C ASN A 172 -21.76 7.58 32.86
N LEU A 173 -21.01 7.71 31.76
CA LEU A 173 -19.58 7.91 31.83
C LEU A 173 -19.22 9.26 32.47
N PHE A 174 -18.15 9.26 33.26
CA PHE A 174 -17.67 10.44 33.96
C PHE A 174 -16.16 10.61 33.81
N ILE A 175 -15.73 11.77 33.35
CA ILE A 175 -14.30 12.11 33.24
C ILE A 175 -13.84 12.67 34.58
N ASN A 176 -12.91 11.96 35.20
CA ASN A 176 -12.47 12.27 36.55
C ASN A 176 -11.72 13.62 36.62
N ILE A 177 -12.07 14.44 37.62
CA ILE A 177 -11.43 15.74 37.87
C ILE A 177 -9.97 15.62 38.32
N SER A 178 -9.62 14.52 38.99
CA SER A 178 -8.28 14.26 39.51
C SER A 178 -7.32 13.70 38.46
N SER A 179 -7.83 13.30 37.28
CA SER A 179 -7.00 12.70 36.24
C SER A 179 -6.03 13.71 35.62
N THR A 180 -4.78 13.28 35.44
CA THR A 180 -3.73 14.09 34.79
C THR A 180 -3.75 13.98 33.26
N ILE A 181 -4.48 13.02 32.70
CA ILE A 181 -4.49 12.75 31.25
C ILE A 181 -5.27 13.82 30.46
N PRO A 182 -6.52 14.20 30.81
CA PRO A 182 -7.29 15.12 30.00
C PRO A 182 -6.61 16.49 29.82
N TYR A 183 -6.43 16.88 28.55
CA TYR A 183 -5.82 18.14 28.12
C TYR A 183 -6.76 18.90 27.18
N ILE A 184 -7.06 18.34 26.00
CA ILE A 184 -8.09 18.83 25.08
C ILE A 184 -9.47 18.50 25.64
N THR A 185 -9.65 17.33 26.23
CA THR A 185 -10.92 16.94 26.83
C THR A 185 -11.16 17.72 28.12
N LYS A 186 -12.37 18.27 28.30
CA LYS A 186 -12.74 18.93 29.56
C LYS A 186 -12.78 17.92 30.72
N ARG A 187 -12.42 18.36 31.91
CA ARG A 187 -12.53 17.56 33.14
C ARG A 187 -13.94 17.69 33.73
N CYS A 188 -14.31 16.76 34.62
CA CYS A 188 -15.60 16.78 35.32
C CYS A 188 -16.83 16.79 34.38
N LEU A 189 -16.73 16.04 33.28
CA LEU A 189 -17.81 15.87 32.31
C LEU A 189 -18.63 14.62 32.64
N LYS A 190 -19.94 14.81 32.82
CA LYS A 190 -20.91 13.71 32.90
C LYS A 190 -21.55 13.50 31.52
N LEU A 191 -21.32 12.32 30.94
CA LEU A 191 -21.85 11.94 29.64
C LEU A 191 -23.15 11.11 29.85
N GLY A 192 -24.30 11.77 29.77
CA GLY A 192 -25.62 11.14 29.87
C GLY A 192 -26.13 10.66 28.50
N ASN A 193 -26.80 9.49 28.46
CA ASN A 193 -27.37 8.88 27.25
C ASN A 193 -26.37 8.61 26.11
N ILE A 194 -25.24 8.02 26.45
CA ILE A 194 -24.43 7.34 25.45
C ILE A 194 -25.18 6.07 25.06
N HIS A 195 -25.60 5.96 23.80
CA HIS A 195 -25.95 4.67 23.20
C HIS A 195 -24.68 4.07 22.62
N PRO A 196 -23.90 3.25 23.36
CA PRO A 196 -22.88 2.47 22.68
C PRO A 196 -23.66 1.44 21.86
N HIS A 197 -23.65 1.58 20.54
CA HIS A 197 -24.25 0.59 19.62
C HIS A 197 -23.56 -0.80 19.69
N THR A 198 -22.83 -1.13 20.77
CA THR A 198 -22.07 -2.38 20.90
C THR A 198 -21.97 -2.86 22.35
N ASN A 199 -22.34 -4.14 22.57
CA ASN A 199 -22.21 -4.90 23.83
C ASN A 199 -20.73 -5.28 24.13
N SER A 200 -19.81 -4.32 24.19
CA SER A 200 -18.38 -4.64 24.00
C SER A 200 -17.35 -3.82 24.78
N TRP A 201 -17.60 -3.47 26.04
CA TRP A 201 -16.63 -2.74 26.87
C TRP A 201 -15.93 -3.65 27.88
N THR A 202 -14.68 -3.32 28.16
CA THR A 202 -13.87 -3.89 29.24
C THR A 202 -13.71 -2.81 30.31
N LEU A 203 -14.06 -3.13 31.55
CA LEU A 203 -13.92 -2.24 32.70
C LEU A 203 -12.76 -2.66 33.59
N PHE A 204 -12.24 -1.72 34.36
CA PHE A 204 -11.18 -1.92 35.33
C PHE A 204 -11.69 -1.58 36.72
N ASN A 205 -11.43 -2.44 37.70
CA ASN A 205 -11.68 -2.17 39.11
C ASN A 205 -10.76 -1.07 39.61
N ASN A 206 -11.27 -0.24 40.52
CA ASN A 206 -10.44 0.73 41.22
C ASN A 206 -9.35 0.00 42.04
N SER A 207 -8.16 0.57 42.06
CA SER A 207 -7.00 0.01 42.76
C SER A 207 -6.08 1.15 43.18
N VAL A 208 -5.37 0.98 44.29
CA VAL A 208 -4.38 1.98 44.77
C VAL A 208 -3.27 2.23 43.73
N TYR A 209 -3.02 1.27 42.84
CA TYR A 209 -2.01 1.39 41.79
C TYR A 209 -2.49 2.12 40.53
N PHE A 210 -3.81 2.22 40.32
CA PHE A 210 -4.40 2.78 39.11
C PHE A 210 -5.21 4.03 39.44
N SER A 211 -4.99 5.09 38.65
CA SER A 211 -5.84 6.27 38.70
C SER A 211 -6.90 6.20 37.59
N SER A 212 -8.15 6.49 37.95
CA SER A 212 -9.26 6.51 36.99
C SER A 212 -9.18 7.74 36.08
N VAL A 213 -9.23 7.53 34.77
CA VAL A 213 -9.33 8.61 33.76
C VAL A 213 -10.79 8.80 33.35
N LEU A 214 -11.46 7.69 33.03
CA LEU A 214 -12.86 7.65 32.61
C LEU A 214 -13.60 6.60 33.44
N SER A 215 -14.43 7.02 34.38
CA SER A 215 -15.19 6.12 35.26
C SER A 215 -16.62 5.89 34.78
N VAL A 216 -17.20 4.76 35.20
CA VAL A 216 -18.63 4.49 35.17
C VAL A 216 -19.23 5.10 36.43
N ASN A 217 -20.07 6.12 36.27
CA ASN A 217 -20.55 7.01 37.33
C ASN A 217 -19.43 7.81 38.03
N SER A 218 -19.85 8.76 38.89
CA SER A 218 -18.97 9.57 39.71
C SER A 218 -18.38 8.83 40.92
N SER A 219 -18.76 7.56 41.15
CA SER A 219 -18.29 6.76 42.28
C SER A 219 -16.89 6.16 42.08
N GLU A 220 -16.30 6.28 40.89
CA GLU A 220 -14.94 5.79 40.54
C GLU A 220 -14.69 4.31 40.83
N THR A 221 -15.73 3.50 41.01
CA THR A 221 -15.61 2.08 41.36
C THR A 221 -15.14 1.23 40.19
N LEU A 222 -15.59 1.59 38.98
CA LEU A 222 -15.25 0.94 37.71
C LEU A 222 -14.85 2.00 36.70
N SER A 223 -13.83 1.70 35.90
CA SER A 223 -13.30 2.63 34.91
C SER A 223 -13.10 1.99 33.55
N VAL A 224 -13.36 2.73 32.48
CA VAL A 224 -13.09 2.33 31.09
C VAL A 224 -11.66 2.64 30.68
N VAL A 225 -11.10 3.73 31.22
CA VAL A 225 -9.71 4.13 30.99
C VAL A 225 -9.04 4.36 32.33
N ILE A 226 -7.91 3.70 32.55
CA ILE A 226 -7.10 3.81 33.77
C ILE A 226 -5.66 4.14 33.42
N LYS A 227 -4.98 4.81 34.34
CA LYS A 227 -3.55 5.11 34.25
C LYS A 227 -2.80 4.41 35.39
N ASP A 228 -1.83 3.58 35.03
CA ASP A 228 -0.79 3.05 35.91
C ASP A 228 0.33 4.09 36.03
N ASN A 229 0.57 4.55 37.25
CA ASN A 229 1.62 5.53 37.56
C ASN A 229 3.03 4.90 37.62
N GLY A 230 3.17 3.60 37.30
CA GLY A 230 4.45 2.91 37.23
C GLY A 230 5.02 2.53 38.59
N PHE A 231 4.20 2.46 39.65
CA PHE A 231 4.68 2.15 41.01
C PHE A 231 5.37 0.79 41.14
N TYR A 232 5.11 -0.15 40.22
CA TYR A 232 5.67 -1.50 40.26
C TYR A 232 6.96 -1.65 39.44
N ASP A 233 7.06 -0.97 38.30
CA ASP A 233 8.15 -1.18 37.33
C ASP A 233 8.79 0.11 36.79
N ASP A 234 8.44 1.28 37.33
CA ASP A 234 8.87 2.61 36.88
C ASP A 234 8.46 2.96 35.44
N ILE A 235 7.43 2.29 34.90
CA ILE A 235 6.90 2.55 33.55
C ILE A 235 5.44 2.98 33.69
N GLU A 236 5.15 4.23 33.33
CA GLU A 236 3.76 4.70 33.26
C GLU A 236 3.03 4.09 32.06
N LYS A 237 1.80 3.63 32.29
CA LYS A 237 0.97 2.97 31.27
C LYS A 237 -0.46 3.49 31.31
N VAL A 238 -1.12 3.55 30.16
CA VAL A 238 -2.56 3.85 30.08
C VAL A 238 -3.28 2.69 29.40
N PHE A 239 -4.34 2.19 30.02
CA PHE A 239 -5.14 1.09 29.53
C PHE A 239 -6.50 1.59 29.05
N PHE A 240 -6.87 1.20 27.83
CA PHE A 240 -8.16 1.50 27.21
C PHE A 240 -9.00 0.23 27.11
N GLY A 241 -10.09 0.18 27.85
CA GLY A 241 -11.09 -0.89 27.79
C GLY A 241 -12.25 -0.60 26.84
N GLY A 242 -12.07 0.36 25.93
CA GLY A 242 -13.05 0.77 24.93
C GLY A 242 -12.52 0.59 23.52
N GLN A 243 -13.44 0.43 22.56
CA GLN A 243 -13.07 0.44 21.15
C GLN A 243 -12.83 1.88 20.65
N MET A 244 -11.92 2.02 19.68
CA MET A 244 -11.58 3.30 19.05
C MET A 244 -12.68 3.83 18.11
N ASN A 245 -13.83 3.16 18.02
CA ASN A 245 -15.00 3.66 17.30
C ASN A 245 -15.77 4.73 18.09
N TYR A 246 -15.63 4.76 19.41
CA TYR A 246 -16.36 5.69 20.26
C TYR A 246 -15.59 6.98 20.49
N TRP A 247 -16.25 8.12 20.33
CA TRP A 247 -15.57 9.39 20.15
C TRP A 247 -14.77 9.87 21.37
N ILE A 248 -15.29 9.62 22.59
CA ILE A 248 -14.58 10.00 23.82
C ILE A 248 -13.31 9.18 24.02
N ILE A 249 -13.30 7.92 23.58
CA ILE A 249 -12.11 7.05 23.66
C ILE A 249 -11.04 7.58 22.72
N GLN A 250 -11.42 8.00 21.52
CA GLN A 250 -10.49 8.65 20.58
C GLN A 250 -9.95 9.99 21.14
N LEU A 251 -10.79 10.81 21.78
CA LEU A 251 -10.36 12.04 22.45
C LEU A 251 -9.36 11.79 23.58
N LEU A 252 -9.64 10.82 24.46
CA LEU A 252 -8.75 10.47 25.57
C LEU A 252 -7.47 9.79 25.09
N PHE A 253 -7.54 9.01 24.02
CA PHE A 253 -6.37 8.45 23.35
C PHE A 253 -5.44 9.56 22.84
N HIS A 254 -6.03 10.58 22.22
CA HIS A 254 -5.30 11.75 21.78
C HIS A 254 -4.64 12.52 22.95
N ASP A 255 -5.39 12.78 24.02
CA ASP A 255 -4.85 13.38 25.25
C ASP A 255 -3.73 12.53 25.88
N THR A 256 -3.80 11.21 25.76
CA THR A 256 -2.77 10.28 26.25
C THR A 256 -1.48 10.38 25.44
N ILE A 257 -1.56 10.54 24.11
CA ILE A 257 -0.37 10.80 23.27
C ILE A 257 0.28 12.12 23.68
N ILE A 258 -0.50 13.18 23.85
CA ILE A 258 -0.01 14.50 24.30
C ILE A 258 0.60 14.42 25.70
N TYR A 259 0.01 13.60 26.57
CA TYR A 259 0.52 13.36 27.92
C TYR A 259 1.93 12.76 27.86
N PHE A 260 2.12 11.66 27.12
CA PHE A 260 3.41 10.99 27.02
C PHE A 260 4.43 11.72 26.14
N GLU A 261 3.98 12.51 25.16
CA GLU A 261 4.84 13.32 24.29
C GLU A 261 4.39 14.80 24.26
N PRO A 262 4.80 15.58 25.28
CA PRO A 262 4.49 17.00 25.35
C PRO A 262 5.12 17.85 24.25
N ARG A 263 6.17 17.38 23.54
CA ARG A 263 6.73 18.15 22.40
C ARG A 263 5.71 18.31 21.28
N LEU A 264 4.79 17.36 21.15
CA LEU A 264 3.74 17.45 20.16
C LEU A 264 2.68 18.51 20.50
N LYS A 265 2.63 19.06 21.73
CA LYS A 265 1.66 20.12 22.12
C LYS A 265 1.61 21.30 21.14
N ASN A 266 2.75 21.64 20.53
CA ASN A 266 2.80 22.71 19.54
C ASN A 266 2.03 22.35 18.25
N LYS A 267 2.05 21.08 17.84
CA LYS A 267 1.21 20.55 16.74
C LYS A 267 -0.26 20.44 17.17
N PHE A 268 -0.52 20.34 18.47
CA PHE A 268 -1.83 20.16 19.10
C PHE A 268 -2.33 21.42 19.82
N SER A 269 -2.30 22.56 19.14
CA SER A 269 -2.86 23.81 19.67
C SER A 269 -4.32 23.61 20.15
N PHE A 270 -4.75 24.36 21.16
CA PHE A 270 -6.17 24.46 21.52
C PHE A 270 -6.99 25.24 20.47
N GLU A 271 -6.32 25.95 19.58
CA GLU A 271 -6.98 26.78 18.60
C GLU A 271 -7.34 25.95 17.36
N ARG A 272 -8.55 26.18 16.84
CA ARG A 272 -9.02 25.64 15.56
C ARG A 272 -9.42 26.80 14.67
N TYR A 273 -8.76 26.93 13.54
CA TYR A 273 -9.10 27.93 12.54
C TYR A 273 -10.11 27.35 11.56
N ILE A 274 -11.24 28.03 11.38
CA ILE A 274 -12.32 27.60 10.49
C ILE A 274 -12.62 28.70 9.47
N GLN A 275 -12.47 28.36 8.20
CA GLN A 275 -13.06 29.06 7.06
C GLN A 275 -14.16 28.16 6.47
N ILE A 276 -15.31 28.74 6.13
CA ILE A 276 -16.42 28.01 5.48
C ILE A 276 -16.70 28.66 4.14
N ASP A 277 -16.33 27.95 3.08
CA ASP A 277 -16.57 28.36 1.70
C ASP A 277 -17.91 27.80 1.22
N ILE A 278 -18.75 28.69 0.67
CA ILE A 278 -20.02 28.36 0.02
C ILE A 278 -19.79 28.48 -1.49
N ASP A 279 -19.52 27.35 -2.13
CA ASP A 279 -19.36 27.25 -3.58
C ASP A 279 -20.72 27.37 -4.28
N ASP A 280 -20.68 27.47 -5.61
CA ASP A 280 -21.87 27.43 -6.47
C ASP A 280 -22.89 28.55 -6.25
N ILE A 281 -22.45 29.71 -5.76
CA ILE A 281 -23.34 30.88 -5.67
C ILE A 281 -23.83 31.24 -7.08
N PHE A 282 -25.16 31.30 -7.21
CA PHE A 282 -25.94 31.40 -8.45
C PHE A 282 -26.09 30.11 -9.27
N VAL A 283 -25.33 29.05 -9.00
CA VAL A 283 -25.29 27.81 -9.81
C VAL A 283 -26.20 26.73 -9.24
N GLY A 284 -27.25 26.33 -9.95
CA GLY A 284 -28.11 25.23 -9.52
C GLY A 284 -29.35 25.05 -10.39
N GLN A 285 -30.02 23.90 -10.25
CA GLN A 285 -31.30 23.66 -10.90
C GLN A 285 -32.38 24.55 -10.27
N GLN A 286 -33.34 25.04 -11.07
CA GLN A 286 -34.47 25.81 -10.55
C GLN A 286 -35.22 25.03 -9.45
N GLY A 287 -35.50 25.71 -8.35
CA GLY A 287 -36.11 25.13 -7.15
C GLY A 287 -35.10 24.61 -6.13
N THR A 288 -33.78 24.74 -6.34
CA THR A 288 -32.74 24.30 -5.39
C THR A 288 -31.94 25.44 -4.78
N ARG A 289 -32.10 26.67 -5.31
CA ARG A 289 -31.24 27.81 -4.98
C ARG A 289 -31.75 28.56 -3.74
N ILE A 290 -30.88 29.40 -3.20
CA ILE A 290 -31.17 30.32 -2.10
C ILE A 290 -32.28 31.32 -2.53
N VAL A 291 -33.22 31.58 -1.63
CA VAL A 291 -34.22 32.66 -1.77
C VAL A 291 -33.95 33.73 -0.71
N ALA A 292 -34.63 34.88 -0.80
CA ALA A 292 -34.42 36.01 0.12
C ALA A 292 -34.49 35.61 1.60
N GLU A 293 -35.42 34.72 1.97
CA GLU A 293 -35.52 34.21 3.35
C GLU A 293 -34.25 33.49 3.80
N ASP A 294 -33.61 32.67 2.95
CA ASP A 294 -32.38 31.99 3.39
C ASP A 294 -31.19 32.95 3.52
N VAL A 295 -31.18 34.06 2.79
CA VAL A 295 -30.16 35.10 2.97
C VAL A 295 -30.26 35.71 4.38
N ASP A 296 -31.48 35.96 4.87
CA ASP A 296 -31.70 36.40 6.26
C ASP A 296 -31.15 35.39 7.27
N TYR A 297 -31.42 34.10 7.04
CA TYR A 297 -30.91 33.02 7.89
C TYR A 297 -29.40 32.86 7.79
N LEU A 298 -28.80 33.07 6.62
CA LEU A 298 -27.35 33.05 6.44
C LEU A 298 -26.67 34.18 7.22
N ILE A 299 -27.22 35.41 7.17
CA ILE A 299 -26.75 36.56 7.96
C ILE A 299 -26.90 36.28 9.46
N LYS A 300 -28.04 35.71 9.86
CA LYS A 300 -28.28 35.30 11.25
C LYS A 300 -27.29 34.23 11.70
N SER A 301 -27.07 33.19 10.91
CA SER A 301 -26.11 32.11 11.18
C SER A 301 -24.70 32.66 11.36
N GLN A 302 -24.29 33.62 10.52
CA GLN A 302 -23.00 34.30 10.68
C GLN A 302 -22.90 35.03 12.03
N LYS A 303 -23.98 35.71 12.47
CA LYS A 303 -24.04 36.35 13.78
C LYS A 303 -23.97 35.34 14.93
N ASP A 304 -24.72 34.25 14.84
CA ASP A 304 -24.73 33.18 15.85
C ASP A 304 -23.35 32.50 15.96
N LEU A 305 -22.67 32.26 14.83
CA LEU A 305 -21.31 31.70 14.82
C LEU A 305 -20.28 32.66 15.41
N ARG A 306 -20.44 33.98 15.24
CA ARG A 306 -19.56 35.00 15.85
C ARG A 306 -19.57 34.99 17.38
N GLU A 307 -20.57 34.38 18.02
CA GLU A 307 -20.58 34.20 19.48
C GLU A 307 -19.54 33.19 19.97
N ASN A 308 -19.10 32.27 19.11
CA ASN A 308 -18.16 31.20 19.45
C ASN A 308 -16.90 31.15 18.56
N ILE A 309 -16.90 31.89 17.44
CA ILE A 309 -15.80 32.00 16.49
C ILE A 309 -15.54 33.49 16.24
N ASP A 310 -14.49 34.02 16.86
CA ASP A 310 -14.15 35.45 16.78
C ASP A 310 -14.07 35.93 15.32
N ASN A 311 -14.81 37.00 14.99
CA ASN A 311 -14.83 37.66 13.68
C ASN A 311 -15.26 36.80 12.47
N PHE A 312 -15.94 35.67 12.70
CA PHE A 312 -16.34 34.76 11.62
C PHE A 312 -17.10 35.44 10.47
N THR A 313 -16.71 35.14 9.23
CA THR A 313 -17.37 35.62 8.02
C THR A 313 -17.37 34.53 6.94
N TYR A 314 -18.54 34.29 6.32
CA TYR A 314 -18.65 33.32 5.21
C TYR A 314 -17.96 33.83 3.94
N THR A 315 -17.37 32.90 3.20
CA THR A 315 -16.68 33.13 1.92
C THR A 315 -17.48 32.50 0.78
N LEU A 316 -17.91 33.30 -0.21
CA LEU A 316 -18.90 32.94 -1.22
C LEU A 316 -18.24 32.79 -2.60
N GLY A 317 -18.28 31.58 -3.16
CA GLY A 317 -17.74 31.23 -4.47
C GLY A 317 -18.78 31.45 -5.57
N TYR A 318 -18.58 32.45 -6.42
CA TYR A 318 -19.59 32.85 -7.41
C TYR A 318 -19.22 32.52 -8.86
N SER A 319 -20.27 32.17 -9.63
CA SER A 319 -20.23 32.07 -11.09
C SER A 319 -21.26 33.03 -11.69
N GLY A 320 -20.81 34.24 -12.06
CA GLY A 320 -21.69 35.36 -12.40
C GLY A 320 -22.60 35.14 -13.61
N TYR A 321 -22.34 34.12 -14.46
CA TYR A 321 -23.19 33.80 -15.61
C TYR A 321 -24.63 33.46 -15.20
N PHE A 322 -24.82 32.86 -14.02
CA PHE A 322 -26.09 32.32 -13.56
C PHE A 322 -26.91 33.28 -12.68
N PHE A 323 -26.39 34.50 -12.45
CA PHE A 323 -27.10 35.55 -11.73
C PHE A 323 -28.42 35.89 -12.45
N ARG A 324 -29.53 35.92 -11.69
CA ARG A 324 -30.90 36.15 -12.19
C ARG A 324 -31.34 35.19 -13.30
N ARG A 325 -31.02 33.91 -13.14
CA ARG A 325 -31.48 32.82 -14.04
C ARG A 325 -32.30 31.73 -13.32
N GLY A 326 -32.73 32.00 -12.10
CA GLY A 326 -33.59 31.13 -11.31
C GLY A 326 -35.08 31.35 -11.62
N ASN A 327 -35.96 30.83 -10.76
CA ASN A 327 -37.35 31.26 -10.73
C ASN A 327 -37.51 32.62 -10.01
N SER A 328 -38.69 33.23 -10.05
CA SER A 328 -38.92 34.56 -9.44
C SER A 328 -38.54 34.67 -7.95
N LEU A 329 -38.63 33.59 -7.16
CA LEU A 329 -38.20 33.62 -5.75
C LEU A 329 -36.67 33.55 -5.62
N GLU A 330 -36.02 32.77 -6.47
CA GLU A 330 -34.57 32.61 -6.51
C GLU A 330 -33.90 33.88 -7.06
N GLU A 331 -34.47 34.53 -8.07
CA GLU A 331 -33.97 35.81 -8.59
C GLU A 331 -34.03 36.90 -7.51
N LYS A 332 -35.12 36.95 -6.73
CA LYS A 332 -35.19 37.83 -5.54
C LYS A 332 -34.16 37.47 -4.49
N GLY A 333 -33.84 36.18 -4.33
CA GLY A 333 -32.75 35.72 -3.47
C GLY A 333 -31.39 36.22 -3.95
N ASP A 334 -31.10 36.09 -5.24
CA ASP A 334 -29.89 36.61 -5.86
C ASP A 334 -29.75 38.13 -5.66
N GLU A 335 -30.82 38.88 -5.92
CA GLU A 335 -30.86 40.33 -5.72
C GLU A 335 -30.61 40.71 -4.26
N TYR A 336 -31.30 40.05 -3.34
CA TYR A 336 -31.18 40.33 -1.92
C TYR A 336 -29.81 39.94 -1.35
N LEU A 337 -29.20 38.87 -1.86
CA LEU A 337 -27.82 38.49 -1.55
C LEU A 337 -26.83 39.57 -2.02
N MET A 338 -27.07 40.15 -3.21
CA MET A 338 -26.23 41.23 -3.75
C MET A 338 -26.43 42.57 -3.04
N GLU A 339 -27.64 42.88 -2.57
CA GLU A 339 -27.91 44.02 -1.68
C GLU A 339 -27.14 43.91 -0.36
N ASN A 340 -26.98 42.67 0.15
CA ASN A 340 -26.27 42.36 1.39
C ASN A 340 -24.83 41.87 1.18
N LYS A 341 -24.24 42.09 -0.01
CA LYS A 341 -22.93 41.54 -0.40
C LYS A 341 -21.79 41.88 0.57
N ASP A 342 -21.86 43.04 1.24
CA ASP A 342 -20.83 43.57 2.14
C ASP A 342 -20.79 42.82 3.48
N ASN A 343 -21.79 41.99 3.77
CA ASN A 343 -21.78 41.09 4.93
C ASN A 343 -20.90 39.84 4.73
N PHE A 344 -20.45 39.59 3.50
CA PHE A 344 -19.76 38.37 3.11
C PHE A 344 -18.44 38.69 2.41
N LEU A 345 -17.54 37.72 2.35
CA LEU A 345 -16.37 37.77 1.47
C LEU A 345 -16.65 36.92 0.24
N TRP A 346 -16.07 37.27 -0.91
CA TRP A 346 -16.35 36.59 -2.18
C TRP A 346 -15.07 36.07 -2.84
N PHE A 347 -15.15 34.98 -3.59
CA PHE A 347 -14.06 34.50 -4.43
C PHE A 347 -14.57 33.98 -5.78
N PRO A 348 -13.77 34.08 -6.85
CA PRO A 348 -14.18 33.62 -8.17
C PRO A 348 -14.25 32.08 -8.23
N HIS A 349 -15.34 31.57 -8.82
CA HIS A 349 -15.58 30.15 -9.05
C HIS A 349 -15.87 29.84 -10.54
N MET A 350 -15.08 30.46 -11.44
CA MET A 350 -15.28 30.49 -12.91
C MET A 350 -16.60 31.14 -13.36
N TRP A 351 -16.67 31.61 -14.60
CA TRP A 351 -17.85 32.34 -15.11
C TRP A 351 -19.09 31.45 -15.27
N LYS A 352 -18.98 30.35 -16.01
CA LYS A 352 -20.08 29.39 -16.25
C LYS A 352 -19.91 28.09 -15.46
N HIS A 353 -19.20 28.12 -14.34
CA HIS A 353 -18.82 26.91 -13.61
C HIS A 353 -18.07 25.91 -14.55
N ASN A 354 -17.16 26.46 -15.38
CA ASN A 354 -16.40 25.70 -16.36
C ASN A 354 -15.38 24.78 -15.68
N HIS A 355 -15.23 23.55 -16.17
CA HIS A 355 -14.16 22.66 -15.73
C HIS A 355 -12.85 22.97 -16.47
N ALA A 356 -11.75 23.12 -15.74
CA ALA A 356 -10.47 23.53 -16.32
C ALA A 356 -9.87 22.53 -17.33
N GLN A 357 -10.24 21.26 -17.22
CA GLN A 357 -9.73 20.18 -18.07
C GLN A 357 -10.29 20.18 -19.50
N ASP A 358 -11.44 20.84 -19.72
CA ASP A 358 -12.18 20.82 -21.00
C ASP A 358 -11.78 21.98 -21.93
N HIS A 359 -10.89 22.86 -21.48
CA HIS A 359 -10.61 24.14 -22.13
C HIS A 359 -9.12 24.47 -22.14
N ASP A 360 -8.69 25.22 -23.16
CA ASP A 360 -7.32 25.74 -23.26
C ASP A 360 -7.13 27.01 -22.42
N GLU A 361 -5.88 27.47 -22.33
CA GLU A 361 -5.51 28.66 -21.57
C GLU A 361 -6.26 29.92 -22.05
N SER A 362 -6.38 30.10 -23.37
CA SER A 362 -7.03 31.26 -23.99
C SER A 362 -8.51 31.36 -23.61
N TYR A 363 -9.22 30.24 -23.66
CA TYR A 363 -10.62 30.17 -23.25
C TYR A 363 -10.77 30.43 -21.75
N LEU A 364 -9.94 29.79 -20.91
CA LEU A 364 -9.97 30.00 -19.46
C LEU A 364 -9.75 31.47 -19.10
N LYS A 365 -8.78 32.15 -19.71
CA LYS A 365 -8.55 33.58 -19.52
C LYS A 365 -9.78 34.41 -19.89
N ALA A 366 -10.41 34.12 -21.04
CA ALA A 366 -11.59 34.84 -21.50
C ALA A 366 -12.78 34.70 -20.54
N VAL A 367 -13.07 33.48 -20.06
CA VAL A 367 -14.17 33.27 -19.10
C VAL A 367 -13.85 33.85 -17.73
N MET A 368 -12.60 33.75 -17.26
CA MET A 368 -12.19 34.40 -16.00
C MET A 368 -12.32 35.91 -16.07
N ALA A 369 -11.97 36.54 -17.21
CA ALA A 369 -12.13 37.98 -17.41
C ALA A 369 -13.61 38.41 -17.37
N GLN A 370 -14.53 37.60 -17.90
CA GLN A 370 -15.97 37.84 -17.79
C GLN A 370 -16.44 37.80 -16.33
N ASN A 371 -15.99 36.81 -15.55
CA ASN A 371 -16.34 36.73 -14.13
C ASN A 371 -15.74 37.89 -13.33
N ARG A 372 -14.54 38.35 -13.71
CA ARG A 372 -13.91 39.53 -13.12
C ARG A 372 -14.69 40.82 -13.39
N LEU A 373 -15.11 41.04 -14.63
CA LEU A 373 -15.96 42.17 -14.99
C LEU A 373 -17.27 42.17 -14.20
N PHE A 374 -17.86 41.01 -13.96
CA PHE A 374 -19.05 40.89 -13.10
C PHE A 374 -18.76 41.39 -11.68
N ALA A 375 -17.68 40.91 -11.04
CA ALA A 375 -17.33 41.37 -9.69
C ALA A 375 -16.98 42.85 -9.61
N GLU A 376 -16.31 43.40 -10.63
CA GLU A 376 -15.98 44.82 -10.72
C GLU A 376 -17.25 45.69 -10.87
N ASN A 377 -18.18 45.27 -11.74
CA ASN A 377 -19.46 45.96 -11.94
C ASN A 377 -20.32 45.99 -10.67
N PHE A 378 -20.36 44.87 -9.95
CA PHE A 378 -21.11 44.76 -8.70
C PHE A 378 -20.31 45.20 -7.47
N LYS A 379 -19.03 45.57 -7.61
CA LYS A 379 -18.13 45.92 -6.49
C LYS A 379 -18.16 44.86 -5.37
N LEU A 380 -17.95 43.60 -5.71
CA LEU A 380 -17.92 42.51 -4.74
C LEU A 380 -16.67 42.61 -3.83
N PRO A 381 -16.78 42.41 -2.50
CA PRO A 381 -15.64 42.38 -1.59
C PRO A 381 -14.88 41.04 -1.74
N LEU A 382 -13.95 41.00 -2.68
CA LEU A 382 -13.18 39.80 -3.01
C LEU A 382 -12.06 39.50 -2.01
N VAL A 383 -11.87 38.22 -1.69
CA VAL A 383 -10.68 37.74 -0.97
C VAL A 383 -9.47 37.86 -1.90
N LYS A 384 -8.52 38.70 -1.50
CA LYS A 384 -7.36 39.02 -2.34
C LYS A 384 -6.52 37.76 -2.62
N GLY A 385 -6.35 37.44 -3.89
CA GLY A 385 -5.49 36.34 -4.35
C GLY A 385 -6.04 34.95 -4.06
N TYR A 386 -7.31 34.79 -3.67
CA TYR A 386 -7.95 33.51 -3.43
C TYR A 386 -8.95 33.16 -4.54
N ALA A 387 -8.88 31.94 -5.05
CA ALA A 387 -9.82 31.40 -6.03
C ALA A 387 -9.97 29.89 -5.83
N VAL A 388 -11.10 29.32 -6.25
CA VAL A 388 -11.35 27.88 -6.20
C VAL A 388 -11.87 27.43 -7.56
N SER A 389 -11.28 26.37 -8.12
CA SER A 389 -11.73 25.79 -9.39
C SER A 389 -12.96 24.91 -9.15
N PRO A 390 -14.00 24.93 -10.01
CA PRO A 390 -15.11 23.99 -9.96
C PRO A 390 -14.65 22.53 -9.83
N GLN A 391 -15.20 21.82 -8.84
CA GLN A 391 -14.82 20.44 -8.46
C GLN A 391 -13.32 20.24 -8.20
N HIS A 392 -12.58 21.32 -7.93
CA HIS A 392 -11.12 21.33 -7.74
C HIS A 392 -10.31 20.81 -8.93
N ILE A 393 -10.95 20.71 -10.11
CA ILE A 393 -10.34 20.23 -11.34
C ILE A 393 -9.19 21.17 -11.73
N GLY A 394 -8.03 20.58 -11.98
CA GLY A 394 -6.80 21.28 -12.36
C GLY A 394 -5.98 21.81 -11.20
N VAL A 395 -6.49 21.80 -9.95
CA VAL A 395 -5.69 22.09 -8.75
C VAL A 395 -4.84 20.87 -8.38
N TYR A 396 -5.48 19.71 -8.30
CA TYR A 396 -4.79 18.42 -8.25
C TYR A 396 -5.66 17.31 -8.86
N PRO A 397 -5.17 16.53 -9.84
CA PRO A 397 -3.89 16.68 -10.54
C PRO A 397 -3.73 18.05 -11.20
N VAL A 398 -2.51 18.58 -11.14
CA VAL A 398 -2.18 19.96 -11.56
C VAL A 398 -2.33 20.12 -13.08
N LEU A 399 -2.95 21.23 -13.50
CA LEU A 399 -3.02 21.70 -14.89
C LEU A 399 -2.36 23.07 -15.03
N ASP A 400 -1.22 23.14 -15.73
CA ASP A 400 -0.42 24.36 -15.87
C ASP A 400 -1.22 25.57 -16.36
N HIS A 401 -2.06 25.38 -17.38
CA HIS A 401 -2.84 26.45 -17.98
C HIS A 401 -3.88 27.06 -17.03
N LEU A 402 -4.35 26.31 -16.02
CA LEU A 402 -5.20 26.87 -14.96
C LEU A 402 -4.41 27.88 -14.10
N TYR A 403 -3.22 27.48 -13.64
CA TYR A 403 -2.37 28.32 -12.79
C TYR A 403 -1.89 29.58 -13.54
N ASP A 404 -1.55 29.44 -14.82
CA ASP A 404 -1.11 30.55 -15.65
C ASP A 404 -2.26 31.55 -15.90
N ALA A 405 -3.48 31.05 -16.21
CA ALA A 405 -4.67 31.89 -16.34
C ALA A 405 -5.07 32.58 -15.02
N TRP A 406 -5.01 31.86 -13.90
CA TRP A 406 -5.26 32.40 -12.57
C TRP A 406 -4.29 33.51 -12.18
N LYS A 407 -2.99 33.31 -12.44
CA LYS A 407 -1.96 34.32 -12.17
C LYS A 407 -2.19 35.58 -12.99
N GLU A 408 -2.54 35.44 -14.27
CA GLU A 408 -2.74 36.60 -15.15
C GLU A 408 -4.02 37.38 -14.85
N ILE A 409 -5.16 36.69 -14.67
CA ILE A 409 -6.46 37.36 -14.57
C ILE A 409 -6.80 37.78 -13.14
N TRP A 410 -6.46 36.95 -12.16
CA TRP A 410 -6.87 37.13 -10.76
C TRP A 410 -5.71 37.41 -9.81
N ASN A 411 -4.46 37.23 -10.26
CA ASN A 411 -3.26 37.24 -9.41
C ASN A 411 -3.42 36.30 -8.20
N VAL A 412 -3.91 35.08 -8.46
CA VAL A 412 -4.13 34.06 -7.43
C VAL A 412 -2.79 33.69 -6.80
N THR A 413 -2.75 33.75 -5.47
CA THR A 413 -1.63 33.30 -4.64
C THR A 413 -2.03 32.18 -3.70
N ILE A 414 -3.33 31.95 -3.48
CA ILE A 414 -3.87 30.95 -2.57
C ILE A 414 -5.06 30.24 -3.22
N THR A 415 -5.15 28.92 -3.05
CA THR A 415 -6.34 28.12 -3.40
C THR A 415 -6.50 26.98 -2.39
N SER A 416 -7.52 26.15 -2.54
CA SER A 416 -7.72 24.97 -1.69
C SER A 416 -8.21 23.75 -2.49
N THR A 417 -7.91 22.56 -1.99
CA THR A 417 -8.38 21.28 -2.59
C THR A 417 -8.49 20.16 -1.58
N GLU A 418 -9.46 19.27 -1.78
CA GLU A 418 -9.65 18.02 -1.08
C GLU A 418 -8.93 16.83 -1.74
N GLU A 419 -8.37 17.01 -2.93
CA GLU A 419 -7.88 15.91 -3.78
C GLU A 419 -6.44 15.47 -3.45
N TYR A 420 -5.68 16.28 -2.71
CA TYR A 420 -4.25 16.06 -2.50
C TYR A 420 -3.89 15.54 -1.08
N PRO A 421 -3.01 14.51 -0.97
CA PRO A 421 -2.55 13.64 -2.05
C PRO A 421 -3.64 12.67 -2.54
N HIS A 422 -4.67 12.45 -1.73
CA HIS A 422 -5.86 11.65 -2.07
C HIS A 422 -7.10 12.23 -1.37
N PHE A 423 -8.28 12.04 -1.97
CA PHE A 423 -9.55 12.47 -1.37
C PHE A 423 -9.84 11.82 -0.01
N LYS A 424 -9.42 10.57 0.19
CA LYS A 424 -9.57 9.82 1.45
C LYS A 424 -8.25 9.11 1.80
N PRO A 425 -7.96 8.91 3.09
CA PRO A 425 -8.71 9.39 4.25
C PRO A 425 -8.55 10.91 4.47
N MET A 426 -9.53 11.56 5.09
CA MET A 426 -9.53 13.03 5.27
C MET A 426 -8.32 13.56 6.06
N GLY A 427 -7.83 12.80 7.06
CA GLY A 427 -6.62 13.15 7.82
C GLY A 427 -5.32 13.06 7.01
N GLY A 428 -5.36 12.39 5.84
CA GLY A 428 -4.21 12.27 4.96
C GLY A 428 -3.93 13.50 4.10
N ARG A 429 -4.90 14.44 4.02
CA ARG A 429 -4.81 15.65 3.17
C ARG A 429 -3.68 16.57 3.64
N ARG A 430 -3.08 17.29 2.69
CA ARG A 430 -1.89 18.13 2.89
C ARG A 430 -1.97 19.42 2.09
N GLY A 431 -1.21 20.42 2.49
CA GLY A 431 -0.92 21.58 1.67
C GLY A 431 0.25 21.31 0.71
N PHE A 432 0.43 22.20 -0.26
CA PHE A 432 1.64 22.30 -1.07
C PHE A 432 1.73 23.68 -1.73
N LYS A 433 2.91 24.07 -2.19
CA LYS A 433 3.09 25.24 -3.05
C LYS A 433 3.43 24.79 -4.47
N TYR A 434 2.82 25.43 -5.46
CA TYR A 434 3.07 25.19 -6.88
C TYR A 434 2.96 26.50 -7.68
N LYS A 435 3.95 26.82 -8.51
CA LYS A 435 4.03 28.08 -9.29
C LYS A 435 3.72 29.35 -8.47
N ASN A 436 4.24 29.44 -7.24
CA ASN A 436 3.99 30.51 -6.26
C ASN A 436 2.52 30.65 -5.79
N VAL A 437 1.67 29.65 -6.05
CA VAL A 437 0.35 29.51 -5.44
C VAL A 437 0.46 28.54 -4.27
N SER A 438 -0.10 28.94 -3.13
CA SER A 438 -0.23 28.12 -1.92
C SER A 438 -1.56 27.36 -1.96
N ILE A 439 -1.53 26.03 -1.94
CA ILE A 439 -2.70 25.16 -1.93
C ILE A 439 -2.92 24.68 -0.49
N LEU A 440 -4.06 25.04 0.10
CA LEU A 440 -4.47 24.60 1.43
C LEU A 440 -5.35 23.33 1.37
N PRO A 441 -5.26 22.42 2.36
CA PRO A 441 -6.13 21.26 2.41
C PRO A 441 -7.57 21.66 2.72
N ARG A 442 -8.50 21.33 1.82
CA ARG A 442 -9.94 21.55 1.98
C ARG A 442 -10.59 20.34 2.63
N GLN A 443 -11.51 20.59 3.56
CA GLN A 443 -12.22 19.59 4.35
C GLN A 443 -13.68 19.46 3.88
N THR A 444 -14.22 18.25 3.97
CA THR A 444 -15.64 17.97 3.66
C THR A 444 -16.45 17.93 4.95
N CYS A 445 -17.63 18.55 4.97
CA CYS A 445 -18.48 18.57 6.15
C CYS A 445 -19.51 17.42 6.23
N GLY A 446 -19.56 16.56 5.20
CA GLY A 446 -20.55 15.49 5.08
C GLY A 446 -21.89 15.94 4.48
N LEU A 447 -21.97 17.18 3.97
CA LEU A 447 -23.10 17.69 3.20
C LEU A 447 -22.77 17.62 1.70
N TYR A 448 -23.74 17.19 0.89
CA TYR A 448 -23.59 17.08 -0.56
C TYR A 448 -24.52 18.07 -1.26
N THR A 449 -24.21 18.45 -2.50
CA THR A 449 -25.00 19.39 -3.31
C THR A 449 -26.46 18.98 -3.49
N HIS A 450 -26.75 17.67 -3.52
CA HIS A 450 -28.09 17.13 -3.69
C HIS A 450 -28.86 16.94 -2.35
N THR A 451 -28.21 17.15 -1.21
CA THR A 451 -28.82 16.95 0.11
C THR A 451 -29.46 18.24 0.59
N LEU A 452 -30.74 18.41 0.27
CA LEU A 452 -31.55 19.60 0.62
C LEU A 452 -32.38 19.42 1.90
N TYR A 453 -32.69 18.17 2.28
CA TYR A 453 -33.61 17.86 3.37
C TYR A 453 -33.03 16.83 4.34
N TYR A 454 -33.37 16.92 5.63
CA TYR A 454 -32.85 16.01 6.67
C TYR A 454 -33.13 14.53 6.38
N HIS A 455 -34.33 14.22 5.88
CA HIS A 455 -34.75 12.85 5.58
C HIS A 455 -34.08 12.26 4.33
N ALA A 456 -33.56 13.12 3.45
CA ALA A 456 -32.84 12.73 2.24
C ALA A 456 -31.32 12.62 2.47
N TYR A 457 -30.85 12.84 3.70
CA TYR A 457 -29.45 12.64 4.05
C TYR A 457 -29.05 11.17 3.81
N PRO A 458 -27.89 10.89 3.17
CA PRO A 458 -27.43 9.51 2.97
C PRO A 458 -27.30 8.76 4.31
N GLY A 459 -28.04 7.66 4.47
CA GLY A 459 -28.10 6.91 5.74
C GLY A 459 -29.14 7.44 6.75
N GLY A 460 -29.93 8.44 6.37
CA GLY A 460 -31.03 8.99 7.16
C GLY A 460 -30.62 10.00 8.23
N TYR A 461 -31.61 10.50 8.97
CA TYR A 461 -31.47 11.59 9.94
C TYR A 461 -30.50 11.27 11.09
N GLN A 462 -30.48 10.03 11.58
CA GLN A 462 -29.55 9.64 12.66
C GLN A 462 -28.09 9.71 12.19
N THR A 463 -27.80 9.26 10.96
CA THR A 463 -26.44 9.33 10.39
C THR A 463 -25.97 10.79 10.24
N PHE A 464 -26.88 11.72 9.93
CA PHE A 464 -26.59 13.15 9.92
C PHE A 464 -26.21 13.67 11.31
N LEU A 465 -26.97 13.33 12.35
CA LEU A 465 -26.66 13.72 13.73
C LEU A 465 -25.35 13.08 14.21
N ASP A 466 -25.13 11.80 13.91
CA ASP A 466 -23.91 11.08 14.28
C ASP A 466 -22.68 11.71 13.63
N ASN A 467 -22.77 12.21 12.39
CA ASN A 467 -21.69 12.95 11.73
C ASN A 467 -21.24 14.18 12.54
N ILE A 468 -22.19 14.91 13.14
CA ILE A 468 -21.96 16.13 13.94
C ILE A 468 -21.49 15.76 15.36
N PHE A 469 -22.18 14.85 16.03
CA PHE A 469 -21.99 14.53 17.44
C PHE A 469 -21.04 13.34 17.63
N GLY A 470 -19.75 13.60 17.50
CA GLY A 470 -18.71 12.58 17.68
C GLY A 470 -18.43 11.73 16.44
N GLY A 471 -18.96 12.10 15.27
CA GLY A 471 -18.68 11.44 14.00
C GLY A 471 -17.59 12.09 13.16
N ASN A 472 -17.69 11.94 11.84
CA ASN A 472 -16.63 12.31 10.91
C ASN A 472 -16.34 13.81 10.88
N LEU A 473 -17.35 14.69 10.95
CA LEU A 473 -17.14 16.14 11.01
C LEU A 473 -16.43 16.53 12.30
N PHE A 474 -16.85 15.97 13.44
CA PHE A 474 -16.17 16.18 14.72
C PHE A 474 -14.69 15.78 14.63
N PHE A 475 -14.39 14.58 14.12
CA PHE A 475 -13.00 14.15 13.96
C PHE A 475 -12.21 14.94 12.92
N SER A 476 -12.85 15.42 11.85
CA SER A 476 -12.20 16.29 10.87
C SER A 476 -11.67 17.56 11.54
N ILE A 477 -12.47 18.19 12.40
CA ILE A 477 -12.08 19.40 13.14
C ILE A 477 -11.08 19.08 14.25
N LEU A 478 -11.28 17.97 14.97
CA LEU A 478 -10.39 17.59 16.07
C LEU A 478 -8.95 17.37 15.58
N LEU A 479 -8.82 16.67 14.45
CA LEU A 479 -7.54 16.21 13.91
C LEU A 479 -6.81 17.27 13.07
N ASN A 480 -7.50 18.31 12.58
CA ASN A 480 -6.90 19.35 11.75
C ASN A 480 -7.00 20.72 12.45
N PRO A 481 -5.87 21.36 12.81
CA PRO A 481 -5.87 22.69 13.40
C PRO A 481 -6.40 23.79 12.46
N TYR A 482 -6.18 23.62 11.16
CA TYR A 482 -6.54 24.57 10.11
C TYR A 482 -7.55 23.93 9.17
N ASN A 483 -8.76 24.48 9.09
CA ASN A 483 -9.86 23.90 8.33
C ASN A 483 -10.43 24.91 7.33
N VAL A 484 -10.41 24.55 6.05
CA VAL A 484 -11.19 25.21 5.00
C VAL A 484 -12.31 24.25 4.60
N PHE A 485 -13.54 24.49 5.03
CA PHE A 485 -14.67 23.62 4.73
C PHE A 485 -15.35 23.99 3.43
N MET A 486 -15.62 22.97 2.62
CA MET A 486 -16.47 23.07 1.44
C MET A 486 -17.94 22.88 1.79
N THR A 487 -18.77 23.82 1.34
CA THR A 487 -20.22 23.74 1.26
C THR A 487 -20.69 24.34 -0.06
N HIS A 488 -21.97 24.18 -0.39
CA HIS A 488 -22.56 24.74 -1.61
C HIS A 488 -23.84 25.48 -1.27
N GLN A 489 -24.29 26.41 -2.12
CA GLN A 489 -25.51 27.20 -1.85
C GLN A 489 -26.73 26.36 -1.48
N GLN A 490 -26.86 25.16 -2.05
CA GLN A 490 -27.95 24.21 -1.82
C GLN A 490 -28.02 23.79 -0.35
N ASN A 491 -26.89 23.75 0.36
CA ASN A 491 -26.83 23.37 1.77
C ASN A 491 -27.39 24.43 2.72
N TYR A 492 -27.59 25.66 2.21
CA TYR A 492 -28.20 26.80 2.90
C TYR A 492 -29.62 27.08 2.40
N ALA A 493 -30.09 26.35 1.40
CA ALA A 493 -31.49 26.36 0.98
C ALA A 493 -32.30 25.31 1.78
N HIS A 494 -33.62 25.35 1.63
CA HIS A 494 -34.59 24.40 2.19
C HIS A 494 -34.44 24.20 3.71
N ASP A 495 -33.99 23.03 4.15
CA ASP A 495 -33.82 22.68 5.57
C ASP A 495 -32.56 23.31 6.21
N ARG A 496 -31.75 24.04 5.44
CA ARG A 496 -30.58 24.82 5.92
C ARG A 496 -29.60 23.94 6.72
N LEU A 497 -29.31 22.77 6.16
CA LEU A 497 -28.52 21.73 6.83
C LEU A 497 -27.14 22.24 7.28
N ALA A 498 -26.50 23.13 6.50
CA ALA A 498 -25.19 23.70 6.84
C ALA A 498 -25.23 24.57 8.11
N GLU A 499 -26.23 25.43 8.25
CA GLU A 499 -26.39 26.29 9.44
C GLU A 499 -26.52 25.45 10.71
N TYR A 500 -27.40 24.45 10.68
CA TYR A 500 -27.57 23.51 11.80
C TYR A 500 -26.27 22.74 12.09
N THR A 501 -25.60 22.26 11.05
CA THR A 501 -24.36 21.46 11.16
C THR A 501 -23.25 22.22 11.88
N PHE A 502 -22.91 23.42 11.42
CA PHE A 502 -21.78 24.18 11.99
C PHE A 502 -22.10 24.76 13.36
N LYS A 503 -23.33 25.25 13.59
CA LYS A 503 -23.75 25.71 14.92
C LYS A 503 -23.63 24.59 15.96
N ASN A 504 -24.16 23.41 15.64
CA ASN A 504 -24.20 22.31 16.59
C ASN A 504 -22.85 21.64 16.80
N VAL A 505 -21.99 21.54 15.78
CA VAL A 505 -20.63 21.00 15.98
C VAL A 505 -19.80 21.94 16.86
N VAL A 506 -19.88 23.25 16.66
CA VAL A 506 -19.16 24.24 17.49
C VAL A 506 -19.64 24.18 18.94
N ASN A 507 -20.95 24.11 19.15
CA ASN A 507 -21.53 23.92 20.48
C ASN A 507 -21.06 22.60 21.13
N PHE A 508 -21.05 21.50 20.37
CA PHE A 508 -20.58 20.21 20.87
C PHE A 508 -19.12 20.26 21.34
N PHE A 509 -18.22 20.85 20.56
CA PHE A 509 -16.83 21.10 20.95
C PHE A 509 -16.73 21.97 22.20
N LYS A 510 -17.47 23.07 22.28
CA LYS A 510 -17.52 23.95 23.45
C LYS A 510 -17.95 23.22 24.72
N CYS A 511 -18.90 22.30 24.61
CA CYS A 511 -19.38 21.53 25.76
C CYS A 511 -18.37 20.48 26.24
N TYR A 512 -17.64 19.82 25.34
CA TYR A 512 -16.81 18.65 25.69
C TYR A 512 -15.30 18.85 25.66
N THR A 513 -14.81 19.93 25.06
CA THR A 513 -13.37 20.18 24.86
C THR A 513 -12.96 21.58 25.28
N ASN A 514 -11.67 21.77 25.48
CA ASN A 514 -11.01 23.07 25.71
C ASN A 514 -10.64 23.78 24.40
N ILE A 515 -11.06 23.24 23.24
CA ILE A 515 -10.78 23.83 21.93
C ILE A 515 -11.53 25.15 21.78
N LYS A 516 -10.82 26.16 21.24
CA LYS A 516 -11.36 27.46 20.88
C LYS A 516 -11.33 27.62 19.37
N PHE A 517 -12.46 28.03 18.80
CA PHE A 517 -12.54 28.32 17.37
C PHE A 517 -12.15 29.76 17.11
N LYS A 518 -11.42 29.97 16.01
CA LYS A 518 -11.05 31.28 15.50
C LYS A 518 -11.29 31.36 14.01
N TRP A 519 -11.56 32.55 13.53
CA TRP A 519 -11.55 32.86 12.11
C TRP A 519 -10.45 33.90 11.86
N VAL A 520 -9.73 33.73 10.74
CA VAL A 520 -8.72 34.67 10.26
C VAL A 520 -8.85 34.77 8.75
N GLU A 521 -8.37 35.86 8.17
CA GLU A 521 -8.30 35.98 6.71
C GLU A 521 -7.48 34.85 6.09
N THR A 522 -7.87 34.41 4.89
CA THR A 522 -7.23 33.29 4.17
C THR A 522 -5.72 33.48 3.99
N SER A 523 -5.25 34.73 3.84
CA SER A 523 -3.82 35.05 3.73
C SER A 523 -3.03 34.84 5.02
N VAL A 524 -3.68 35.00 6.18
CA VAL A 524 -3.09 34.72 7.50
C VAL A 524 -3.15 33.22 7.75
N LEU A 525 -4.28 32.57 7.42
CA LEU A 525 -4.45 31.13 7.52
C LEU A 525 -3.34 30.37 6.77
N GLU A 526 -3.02 30.82 5.55
CA GLU A 526 -1.96 30.24 4.72
C GLU A 526 -0.59 30.30 5.39
N LYS A 527 -0.20 31.45 5.92
CA LYS A 527 1.09 31.62 6.62
C LYS A 527 1.18 30.69 7.83
N MET A 528 0.14 30.70 8.67
CA MET A 528 0.11 29.87 9.88
C MET A 528 0.19 28.38 9.55
N TYR A 529 -0.49 27.94 8.48
CA TYR A 529 -0.41 26.56 8.01
C TYR A 529 1.01 26.15 7.66
N PHE A 530 1.69 26.90 6.78
CA PHE A 530 3.04 26.55 6.30
C PHE A 530 4.16 26.85 7.31
N GLU A 531 3.91 27.67 8.32
CA GLU A 531 4.77 27.82 9.49
C GLU A 531 4.67 26.60 10.42
N THR A 532 3.47 26.04 10.55
CA THR A 532 3.24 24.82 11.36
C THR A 532 3.75 23.56 10.67
N PHE A 533 3.57 23.48 9.34
CA PHE A 533 3.94 22.33 8.51
C PHE A 533 4.93 22.73 7.40
N PRO A 534 6.19 23.09 7.74
CA PRO A 534 7.18 23.55 6.77
C PRO A 534 7.54 22.48 5.72
N GLU A 535 7.41 21.20 6.04
CA GLU A 535 7.63 20.08 5.12
C GLU A 535 6.57 20.00 4.02
N GLU A 536 5.38 20.55 4.24
CA GLU A 536 4.28 20.55 3.27
C GLU A 536 4.36 21.72 2.30
N GLN A 537 5.44 22.51 2.29
CA GLN A 537 5.62 23.54 1.26
C GLN A 537 5.93 22.95 -0.12
N LYS A 538 6.58 21.77 -0.16
CA LYS A 538 6.95 21.10 -1.39
C LYS A 538 5.87 20.09 -1.78
N ILE A 539 5.42 20.18 -3.03
CA ILE A 539 4.57 19.15 -3.63
C ILE A 539 5.29 17.80 -3.57
N ILE A 540 4.53 16.73 -3.35
CA ILE A 540 4.97 15.34 -3.49
C ILE A 540 4.09 14.75 -4.58
N TRP A 541 4.65 14.53 -5.76
CA TRP A 541 3.91 13.98 -6.88
C TRP A 541 3.41 12.56 -6.57
N THR A 542 2.12 12.30 -6.83
CA THR A 542 1.55 10.95 -6.89
C THR A 542 1.26 10.59 -8.34
N ASN A 543 1.11 9.31 -8.62
CA ASN A 543 0.64 8.86 -9.92
C ASN A 543 -0.89 9.04 -9.99
N PRO A 544 -1.43 9.92 -10.85
CA PRO A 544 -2.87 10.10 -10.97
C PRO A 544 -3.59 8.85 -11.46
N CYS A 545 -2.85 7.87 -12.01
CA CYS A 545 -3.39 6.60 -12.49
C CYS A 545 -3.60 5.55 -11.39
N ASP A 546 -3.09 5.79 -10.17
CA ASP A 546 -3.31 4.90 -9.04
C ASP A 546 -4.61 5.24 -8.29
N ASP A 547 -5.21 6.42 -8.54
CA ASP A 547 -6.44 6.90 -7.91
C ASP A 547 -7.58 7.05 -8.94
N SER A 548 -8.63 6.22 -8.79
CA SER A 548 -9.80 6.25 -9.66
C SER A 548 -10.50 7.61 -9.78
N ARG A 549 -10.38 8.47 -8.76
CA ARG A 549 -10.93 9.82 -8.77
C ARG A 549 -10.04 10.75 -9.59
N HIS A 550 -8.72 10.71 -9.40
CA HIS A 550 -7.78 11.51 -10.19
C HIS A 550 -7.85 11.19 -11.68
N ILE A 551 -8.03 9.91 -12.06
CA ILE A 551 -8.24 9.52 -13.46
C ILE A 551 -9.41 10.30 -14.09
N LYS A 552 -10.51 10.52 -13.36
CA LYS A 552 -11.70 11.25 -13.86
C LYS A 552 -11.48 12.76 -13.98
N LEU A 553 -10.48 13.30 -13.27
CA LEU A 553 -10.11 14.71 -13.27
C LEU A 553 -9.00 15.03 -14.30
N LEU A 554 -8.53 14.02 -15.06
CA LEU A 554 -7.57 14.23 -16.13
C LEU A 554 -8.29 14.76 -17.39
N PRO A 555 -7.64 15.64 -18.19
CA PRO A 555 -8.14 16.03 -19.50
C PRO A 555 -8.37 14.82 -20.40
N SER A 556 -9.42 14.86 -21.22
CA SER A 556 -9.75 13.78 -22.18
C SER A 556 -8.63 13.47 -23.18
N THR A 557 -7.71 14.41 -23.39
CA THR A 557 -6.51 14.26 -24.21
C THR A 557 -5.39 13.45 -23.55
N LYS A 558 -5.49 13.17 -22.24
CA LYS A 558 -4.48 12.44 -21.47
C LYS A 558 -5.07 11.15 -20.93
N ASN A 559 -4.49 10.01 -21.32
CA ASN A 559 -4.83 8.72 -20.75
C ASN A 559 -3.69 8.18 -19.89
N CYS A 560 -4.01 7.27 -18.96
CA CYS A 560 -3.01 6.61 -18.14
C CYS A 560 -1.98 5.80 -18.94
N LYS A 561 -2.34 5.38 -20.16
CA LYS A 561 -1.40 4.74 -21.10
C LYS A 561 -0.31 5.70 -21.62
N ASP A 562 -0.53 7.01 -21.50
CA ASP A 562 0.41 8.03 -21.95
C ASP A 562 1.39 8.47 -20.86
N ILE A 563 1.08 8.17 -19.59
CA ILE A 563 1.94 8.45 -18.44
C ILE A 563 2.81 7.21 -18.19
N LEU A 564 3.89 7.10 -18.95
CA LEU A 564 4.90 6.06 -18.75
C LEU A 564 5.90 6.49 -17.67
N LEU A 565 6.10 5.65 -16.65
CA LEU A 565 7.01 5.87 -15.53
C LEU A 565 7.98 4.67 -15.40
N PRO A 566 9.21 4.88 -14.90
CA PRO A 566 10.16 3.79 -14.74
C PRO A 566 9.72 2.84 -13.61
N ASN A 567 9.83 1.54 -13.86
CA ASN A 567 9.55 0.48 -12.89
C ASN A 567 10.83 -0.07 -12.22
N LEU A 568 11.98 0.54 -12.53
CA LEU A 568 13.28 0.18 -11.97
C LEU A 568 14.11 1.45 -11.73
N LEU A 569 14.75 1.56 -10.56
CA LEU A 569 15.69 2.63 -10.26
C LEU A 569 17.07 2.02 -9.98
N ILE A 570 18.08 2.47 -10.73
CA ILE A 570 19.49 2.17 -10.43
C ILE A 570 20.04 3.32 -9.61
N ILE A 571 20.19 3.07 -8.32
CA ILE A 571 20.76 4.01 -7.36
C ILE A 571 22.06 3.43 -6.80
N GLY A 572 22.72 4.23 -5.97
CA GLY A 572 23.85 3.76 -5.18
C GLY A 572 24.82 4.89 -4.92
N PRO A 573 25.67 4.74 -3.89
CA PRO A 573 26.72 5.71 -3.61
C PRO A 573 27.54 5.98 -4.86
N GLN A 574 27.93 7.23 -5.07
CA GLN A 574 28.78 7.58 -6.20
C GLN A 574 30.08 6.75 -6.17
N LYS A 575 30.59 6.39 -7.36
CA LYS A 575 31.82 5.60 -7.58
C LYS A 575 31.73 4.10 -7.25
N THR A 576 30.53 3.51 -7.21
CA THR A 576 30.34 2.06 -7.07
C THR A 576 30.10 1.30 -8.38
N GLY A 577 29.92 1.99 -9.52
CA GLY A 577 29.75 1.32 -10.82
C GLY A 577 28.33 1.36 -11.41
N THR A 578 27.42 2.18 -10.87
CA THR A 578 26.05 2.36 -11.37
C THR A 578 25.95 2.66 -12.88
N THR A 579 26.83 3.50 -13.43
CA THR A 579 26.90 3.77 -14.88
C THR A 579 27.24 2.52 -15.70
N ALA A 580 28.13 1.66 -15.19
CA ALA A 580 28.52 0.44 -15.89
C ALA A 580 27.34 -0.54 -15.92
N LEU A 581 26.66 -0.71 -14.78
CA LEU A 581 25.44 -1.52 -14.70
C LEU A 581 24.37 -1.04 -15.69
N ALA A 582 24.08 0.27 -15.72
CA ALA A 582 23.10 0.85 -16.63
C ALA A 582 23.42 0.55 -18.11
N ASN A 583 24.68 0.72 -18.51
CA ASN A 583 25.10 0.45 -19.89
C ASN A 583 25.01 -1.03 -20.27
N PHE A 584 25.29 -1.95 -19.34
CA PHE A 584 25.17 -3.37 -19.62
C PHE A 584 23.71 -3.85 -19.61
N LEU A 585 22.89 -3.35 -18.69
CA LEU A 585 21.48 -3.74 -18.59
C LEU A 585 20.69 -3.29 -19.83
N LYS A 586 21.05 -2.14 -20.42
CA LYS A 586 20.48 -1.63 -21.68
C LYS A 586 20.70 -2.56 -22.89
N LEU A 587 21.63 -3.51 -22.82
CA LEU A 587 21.86 -4.49 -23.91
C LEU A 587 20.72 -5.52 -24.01
N HIS A 588 19.89 -5.66 -22.97
CA HIS A 588 18.77 -6.58 -22.99
C HIS A 588 17.63 -6.07 -23.90
N PRO A 589 17.04 -6.90 -24.77
CA PRO A 589 16.05 -6.46 -25.76
C PRO A 589 14.74 -5.95 -25.15
N ASP A 590 14.37 -6.36 -23.94
CA ASP A 590 13.16 -5.91 -23.24
C ASP A 590 13.42 -4.79 -22.20
N VAL A 591 14.63 -4.23 -22.16
CA VAL A 591 14.99 -3.15 -21.25
C VAL A 591 15.07 -1.81 -21.99
N GLY A 592 14.40 -0.80 -21.45
CA GLY A 592 14.47 0.61 -21.84
C GLY A 592 15.05 1.50 -20.73
N THR A 593 15.41 2.73 -21.11
CA THR A 593 15.89 3.77 -20.20
C THR A 593 15.31 5.12 -20.63
N ASN A 594 15.52 6.17 -19.83
CA ASN A 594 15.24 7.53 -20.26
C ASN A 594 16.01 7.95 -21.53
N ASP A 595 15.44 8.93 -22.22
CA ASP A 595 16.00 9.63 -23.37
C ASP A 595 17.23 10.45 -22.94
N LEU A 596 18.15 10.68 -23.89
CA LEU A 596 19.39 11.41 -23.63
C LEU A 596 19.06 12.87 -23.28
N LEU A 597 19.60 13.34 -22.15
CA LEU A 597 19.44 14.72 -21.68
C LEU A 597 20.65 15.56 -22.07
N GLU A 598 20.41 16.79 -22.54
CA GLU A 598 21.47 17.74 -22.95
C GLU A 598 22.41 18.13 -21.79
N ASP A 599 21.86 18.23 -20.57
CA ASP A 599 22.53 18.79 -19.39
C ASP A 599 23.27 17.75 -18.53
N SER A 600 22.80 16.51 -18.53
CA SER A 600 23.19 15.49 -17.54
C SER A 600 23.46 14.11 -18.16
N PHE A 601 23.34 14.02 -19.49
CA PHE A 601 23.56 12.84 -20.32
C PHE A 601 22.68 11.64 -19.92
N GLU A 602 23.05 10.92 -18.85
CA GLU A 602 22.38 9.71 -18.38
C GLU A 602 21.52 9.91 -17.11
N GLU A 603 21.83 10.90 -16.27
CA GLU A 603 21.15 11.04 -14.96
C GLU A 603 20.00 12.04 -15.02
N VAL A 604 18.76 11.55 -14.88
CA VAL A 604 17.59 12.44 -14.89
C VAL A 604 17.59 13.38 -13.70
N GLN A 605 17.92 12.89 -12.51
CA GLN A 605 17.96 13.66 -11.26
C GLN A 605 16.62 14.31 -10.85
N PHE A 606 15.49 13.81 -11.34
CA PHE A 606 14.16 14.30 -10.99
C PHE A 606 13.92 14.34 -9.46
N PHE A 607 14.23 13.26 -8.73
CA PHE A 607 13.98 13.17 -7.28
C PHE A 607 15.08 13.79 -6.39
N SER A 608 16.09 14.41 -6.98
CA SER A 608 17.22 15.05 -6.26
C SER A 608 17.52 16.48 -6.70
N ASN A 609 16.84 16.98 -7.73
CA ASN A 609 17.01 18.34 -8.24
C ASN A 609 15.66 19.05 -8.24
N GLU A 610 15.53 20.08 -7.40
CA GLU A 610 14.28 20.82 -7.18
C GLU A 610 13.72 21.42 -8.46
N TYR A 611 14.58 22.05 -9.28
CA TYR A 611 14.18 22.64 -10.56
C TYR A 611 13.61 21.60 -11.54
N LYS A 612 14.19 20.39 -11.58
CA LYS A 612 13.65 19.31 -12.42
C LYS A 612 12.35 18.73 -11.85
N TYR A 613 12.26 18.63 -10.53
CA TYR A 613 11.07 18.10 -9.84
C TYR A 613 9.83 19.00 -10.03
N GLU A 614 10.02 20.32 -10.05
CA GLU A 614 8.95 21.31 -10.28
C GLU A 614 8.32 21.25 -11.67
N LYS A 615 9.04 20.71 -12.68
CA LYS A 615 8.50 20.49 -14.03
C LYS A 615 7.38 19.45 -14.07
N GLY A 616 7.24 18.65 -13.01
CA GLY A 616 6.10 17.76 -12.79
C GLY A 616 6.11 16.46 -13.57
N ILE A 617 5.05 15.67 -13.34
CA ILE A 617 4.94 14.27 -13.79
C ILE A 617 4.96 14.13 -15.31
N TYR A 618 4.38 15.08 -16.05
CA TYR A 618 4.27 15.01 -17.50
C TYR A 618 5.62 15.26 -18.16
N TRP A 619 6.40 16.20 -17.64
CA TRP A 619 7.77 16.40 -18.07
C TRP A 619 8.61 15.15 -17.81
N TYR A 620 8.51 14.59 -16.60
CA TYR A 620 9.25 13.39 -16.24
C TYR A 620 8.88 12.19 -17.13
N SER A 621 7.58 11.95 -17.35
CA SER A 621 7.09 10.89 -18.23
C SER A 621 7.50 11.08 -19.70
N SER A 622 7.62 12.33 -20.16
CA SER A 622 8.07 12.65 -21.52
C SER A 622 9.51 12.18 -21.81
N LEU A 623 10.31 11.89 -20.79
CA LEU A 623 11.68 11.39 -20.94
C LEU A 623 11.75 9.89 -21.27
N PHE A 624 10.63 9.18 -21.36
CA PHE A 624 10.61 7.73 -21.61
C PHE A 624 9.93 7.38 -22.94
N GLN A 625 9.80 8.33 -23.87
CA GLN A 625 9.05 8.12 -25.12
C GLN A 625 9.71 7.10 -26.04
N ASN A 626 11.05 7.05 -26.13
CA ASN A 626 11.70 6.01 -26.93
C ASN A 626 11.47 4.60 -26.35
N ALA A 627 11.46 4.46 -25.02
CA ALA A 627 11.14 3.18 -24.38
C ALA A 627 9.68 2.77 -24.65
N LYS A 628 8.75 3.74 -24.64
CA LYS A 628 7.34 3.55 -25.05
C LYS A 628 7.24 3.05 -26.49
N ASN A 629 7.89 3.74 -27.43
CA ASN A 629 7.86 3.42 -28.86
C ASN A 629 8.44 2.04 -29.16
N GLN A 630 9.43 1.60 -28.37
CA GLN A 630 10.03 0.28 -28.49
C GLN A 630 9.31 -0.80 -27.68
N SER A 631 8.19 -0.50 -27.03
CA SER A 631 7.38 -1.43 -26.22
C SER A 631 8.20 -2.20 -25.17
N LYS A 632 9.11 -1.51 -24.47
CA LYS A 632 9.95 -2.11 -23.42
C LYS A 632 9.13 -2.33 -22.15
N ASN A 633 9.17 -3.54 -21.58
CA ASN A 633 8.46 -3.83 -20.32
C ASN A 633 9.21 -3.30 -19.09
N PHE A 634 10.55 -3.33 -19.10
CA PHE A 634 11.38 -2.86 -17.99
C PHE A 634 12.04 -1.54 -18.35
N ILE A 635 11.67 -0.49 -17.64
CA ILE A 635 12.17 0.87 -17.90
C ILE A 635 12.87 1.34 -16.65
N PHE A 636 14.18 1.59 -16.78
CA PHE A 636 14.96 2.09 -15.67
C PHE A 636 15.29 3.57 -15.77
N GLU A 637 15.45 4.20 -14.62
CA GLU A 637 16.20 5.45 -14.48
C GLU A 637 17.45 5.18 -13.63
N LYS A 638 18.60 5.69 -14.07
CA LYS A 638 19.82 5.67 -13.25
C LYS A 638 20.11 7.07 -12.72
N THR A 639 20.09 7.23 -11.40
CA THR A 639 20.58 8.44 -10.71
C THR A 639 21.26 8.03 -9.40
N ALA A 640 22.57 8.22 -9.32
CA ALA A 640 23.34 7.77 -8.14
C ALA A 640 22.94 8.55 -6.87
N ASN A 641 22.72 9.86 -7.00
CA ASN A 641 22.47 10.78 -5.87
C ASN A 641 21.18 10.47 -5.10
N TYR A 642 20.27 9.66 -5.62
CA TYR A 642 19.07 9.28 -4.88
C TYR A 642 19.40 8.50 -3.60
N PHE A 643 20.48 7.71 -3.59
CA PHE A 643 20.79 6.82 -2.48
C PHE A 643 20.88 7.54 -1.13
N ASP A 644 21.59 8.67 -1.10
CA ASP A 644 21.83 9.48 0.10
C ASP A 644 21.00 10.78 0.15
N HIS A 645 20.14 11.03 -0.84
CA HIS A 645 19.23 12.17 -0.86
C HIS A 645 18.13 12.03 0.21
N PRO A 646 17.88 13.06 1.05
CA PRO A 646 16.98 12.93 2.21
C PRO A 646 15.52 12.63 1.85
N THR A 647 15.01 13.18 0.73
CA THR A 647 13.59 13.04 0.34
C THR A 647 13.36 12.08 -0.82
N ALA A 648 14.42 11.54 -1.45
CA ALA A 648 14.26 10.64 -2.60
C ALA A 648 13.44 9.37 -2.28
N PRO A 649 13.59 8.71 -1.11
CA PRO A 649 12.77 7.54 -0.78
C PRO A 649 11.27 7.83 -0.77
N VAL A 650 10.85 8.96 -0.17
CA VAL A 650 9.42 9.32 -0.09
C VAL A 650 8.88 9.76 -1.45
N THR A 651 9.58 10.63 -2.17
CA THR A 651 9.11 11.15 -3.46
C THR A 651 9.06 10.07 -4.55
N THR A 652 10.02 9.12 -4.55
CA THR A 652 9.99 7.97 -5.46
C THR A 652 8.84 7.02 -5.12
N SER A 653 8.64 6.68 -3.85
CA SER A 653 7.56 5.75 -3.47
C SER A 653 6.17 6.33 -3.76
N SER A 654 6.00 7.64 -3.59
CA SER A 654 4.75 8.35 -3.86
C SER A 654 4.38 8.37 -5.35
N LEU A 655 5.36 8.60 -6.24
CA LEU A 655 5.11 8.70 -7.69
C LEU A 655 5.20 7.35 -8.41
N LEU A 656 6.11 6.47 -8.01
CA LEU A 656 6.39 5.21 -8.71
C LEU A 656 5.78 3.98 -8.02
N GLY A 657 5.26 4.12 -6.79
CA GLY A 657 4.79 3.01 -5.97
C GLY A 657 5.94 2.13 -5.50
N TYR A 658 6.11 0.96 -6.13
CA TYR A 658 7.11 -0.06 -5.75
C TYR A 658 8.01 -0.52 -6.91
N PRO A 659 8.76 0.40 -7.56
CA PRO A 659 9.81 0.00 -8.50
C PRO A 659 10.86 -0.89 -7.83
N PHE A 660 11.58 -1.67 -8.63
CA PHE A 660 12.78 -2.35 -8.15
C PHE A 660 13.89 -1.33 -7.91
N ILE A 661 14.43 -1.28 -6.70
CA ILE A 661 15.54 -0.40 -6.32
C ILE A 661 16.83 -1.22 -6.36
N ILE A 662 17.65 -1.00 -7.39
CA ILE A 662 18.96 -1.63 -7.50
C ILE A 662 20.01 -0.73 -6.87
N ILE A 663 20.77 -1.26 -5.91
CA ILE A 663 21.80 -0.53 -5.18
C ILE A 663 23.15 -1.20 -5.40
N VAL A 664 24.03 -0.53 -6.14
CA VAL A 664 25.42 -1.01 -6.31
C VAL A 664 26.26 -0.54 -5.14
N LEU A 665 26.78 -1.49 -4.36
CA LEU A 665 27.58 -1.24 -3.16
C LEU A 665 29.03 -1.70 -3.38
N LYS A 666 29.95 -0.97 -2.75
CA LYS A 666 31.38 -1.28 -2.70
C LYS A 666 31.84 -1.08 -1.27
N ASP A 667 32.93 -1.73 -0.86
CA ASP A 667 33.59 -1.40 0.41
C ASP A 667 33.61 0.14 0.67
N PRO A 668 33.07 0.62 1.81
CA PRO A 668 32.90 2.05 2.07
C PRO A 668 34.20 2.85 1.97
N VAL A 669 35.32 2.29 2.44
CA VAL A 669 36.64 2.94 2.42
C VAL A 669 37.17 3.01 0.99
N LEU A 670 37.09 1.91 0.23
CA LEU A 670 37.52 1.90 -1.16
C LEU A 670 36.66 2.82 -2.05
N ARG A 671 35.37 2.92 -1.77
CA ARG A 671 34.48 3.89 -2.43
C ARG A 671 34.88 5.32 -2.09
N ALA A 672 35.14 5.60 -0.81
CA ALA A 672 35.59 6.92 -0.36
C ALA A 672 36.93 7.32 -1.00
N TYR A 673 37.87 6.37 -1.11
CA TYR A 673 39.13 6.57 -1.81
C TYR A 673 38.92 6.85 -3.31
N SER A 674 38.00 6.12 -3.96
CA SER A 674 37.64 6.36 -5.36
C SER A 674 37.03 7.76 -5.58
N TRP A 675 36.30 8.29 -4.59
CA TRP A 675 35.78 9.65 -4.62
C TRP A 675 36.88 10.70 -4.43
N TYR A 676 37.79 10.50 -3.48
CA TYR A 676 38.96 11.36 -3.28
C TYR A 676 39.80 11.46 -4.57
N GLN A 677 40.14 10.34 -5.18
CA GLN A 677 40.92 10.31 -6.43
C GLN A 677 40.18 10.98 -7.59
N HIS A 678 38.86 10.92 -7.61
CA HIS A 678 38.06 11.64 -8.58
C HIS A 678 38.14 13.16 -8.38
N MET A 679 38.06 13.65 -7.13
CA MET A 679 38.21 15.09 -6.82
C MET A 679 39.63 15.58 -7.15
N LYS A 680 40.65 14.79 -6.83
CA LYS A 680 42.04 15.07 -7.18
C LYS A 680 42.25 15.22 -8.69
N PHE A 681 41.66 14.33 -9.48
CA PHE A 681 41.70 14.43 -10.95
C PHE A 681 41.01 15.69 -11.50
N HIS A 682 39.97 16.17 -10.82
CA HIS A 682 39.27 17.40 -11.17
C HIS A 682 39.95 18.66 -10.59
N ASN A 683 41.21 18.55 -10.17
CA ASN A 683 42.01 19.64 -9.62
C ASN A 683 41.34 20.32 -8.41
N ASP A 684 40.62 19.56 -7.58
CA ASP A 684 40.11 20.08 -6.31
C ASP A 684 41.29 20.55 -5.43
N PRO A 685 41.29 21.80 -4.96
CA PRO A 685 42.42 22.37 -4.21
C PRO A 685 42.75 21.58 -2.95
N ILE A 686 41.74 21.05 -2.26
CA ILE A 686 41.89 20.34 -0.99
C ILE A 686 42.43 18.93 -1.27
N ALA A 687 41.87 18.23 -2.26
CA ALA A 687 42.32 16.89 -2.65
C ALA A 687 43.75 16.87 -3.21
N SER A 688 44.21 18.00 -3.76
CA SER A 688 45.58 18.17 -4.27
C SER A 688 46.57 18.51 -3.16
N LYS A 689 46.14 19.26 -2.14
CA LYS A 689 46.95 19.69 -0.99
C LYS A 689 47.15 18.58 0.05
N TYR A 690 46.13 17.76 0.30
CA TYR A 690 46.14 16.75 1.37
C TYR A 690 46.05 15.31 0.82
N THR A 691 46.67 14.38 1.53
CA THR A 691 46.54 12.93 1.26
C THR A 691 45.17 12.43 1.72
N PHE A 692 44.77 11.24 1.22
CA PHE A 692 43.50 10.61 1.64
C PHE A 692 43.46 10.34 3.15
N GLU A 693 44.59 9.90 3.72
CA GLU A 693 44.75 9.64 5.15
C GLU A 693 44.58 10.92 5.96
N GLU A 694 45.26 12.02 5.57
CA GLU A 694 45.11 13.32 6.22
C GLU A 694 43.66 13.83 6.19
N ILE A 695 42.95 13.68 5.07
CA ILE A 695 41.55 14.11 4.98
C ILE A 695 40.64 13.28 5.90
N MET A 696 40.87 11.97 5.99
CA MET A 696 40.02 11.09 6.79
C MET A 696 40.30 11.19 8.29
N LEU A 697 41.57 11.37 8.68
CA LEU A 697 42.00 11.41 10.07
C LEU A 697 42.00 12.83 10.66
N SER A 698 42.11 13.89 9.85
CA SER A 698 42.16 15.26 10.38
C SER A 698 40.83 15.77 10.90
N ASN A 699 40.93 16.68 11.87
CA ASN A 699 39.84 17.52 12.37
C ASN A 699 39.94 18.97 11.86
N ASN A 700 40.69 19.20 10.76
CA ASN A 700 40.93 20.54 10.23
C ASN A 700 39.72 21.04 9.45
N ASN A 701 39.25 22.26 9.77
CA ASN A 701 38.10 22.92 9.14
C ASN A 701 38.18 22.96 7.60
N GLU A 702 39.38 23.15 7.02
CA GLU A 702 39.56 23.16 5.56
C GLU A 702 39.15 21.84 4.89
N THR A 703 39.35 20.70 5.56
CA THR A 703 39.12 19.35 4.98
C THR A 703 37.71 18.82 5.18
N ILE A 704 36.93 19.41 6.10
CA ILE A 704 35.62 18.89 6.57
C ILE A 704 34.66 18.63 5.40
N LYS A 705 34.61 19.55 4.43
CA LYS A 705 33.69 19.44 3.28
C LYS A 705 34.00 18.22 2.41
N LEU A 706 35.28 18.00 2.10
CA LEU A 706 35.72 16.86 1.29
C LEU A 706 35.61 15.55 2.09
N LYS A 707 36.03 15.56 3.36
CA LYS A 707 35.85 14.45 4.31
C LYS A 707 34.40 13.99 4.37
N SER A 708 33.46 14.92 4.53
CA SER A 708 32.03 14.64 4.57
C SER A 708 31.51 14.01 3.28
N ARG A 709 31.94 14.48 2.10
CA ARG A 709 31.55 13.87 0.81
C ARG A 709 32.14 12.48 0.61
N CYS A 710 33.34 12.23 1.10
CA CYS A 710 33.93 10.89 1.06
C CYS A 710 33.24 9.93 2.04
N TYR A 711 32.85 10.41 3.23
CA TYR A 711 32.33 9.60 4.32
C TYR A 711 30.80 9.38 4.26
N THR A 712 30.02 10.44 4.12
CA THR A 712 28.56 10.44 4.33
C THR A 712 27.79 9.47 3.42
N PRO A 713 28.06 9.37 2.10
CA PRO A 713 27.39 8.39 1.26
C PRO A 713 27.75 6.94 1.64
N GLY A 714 28.76 6.73 2.50
CA GLY A 714 29.34 5.42 2.91
C GLY A 714 28.66 4.80 4.10
N ARG A 715 27.74 5.56 4.71
CA ARG A 715 26.92 5.12 5.84
C ARG A 715 25.76 4.27 5.33
N TYR A 716 26.07 3.12 4.73
CA TYR A 716 25.06 2.30 4.02
C TYR A 716 23.90 1.91 4.92
N ALA A 717 24.15 1.48 6.16
CA ALA A 717 23.09 1.14 7.10
C ALA A 717 22.12 2.30 7.33
N PHE A 718 22.64 3.53 7.52
CA PHE A 718 21.82 4.72 7.74
C PHE A 718 20.92 5.03 6.53
N HIS A 719 21.48 4.98 5.31
CA HIS A 719 20.72 5.28 4.10
C HIS A 719 19.75 4.15 3.72
N LEU A 720 20.18 2.89 3.81
CA LEU A 720 19.32 1.72 3.58
C LEU A 720 18.13 1.68 4.54
N LEU A 721 18.32 2.05 5.81
CA LEU A 721 17.21 2.18 6.75
C LEU A 721 16.17 3.21 6.30
N LYS A 722 16.57 4.29 5.61
CA LYS A 722 15.61 5.26 5.04
C LYS A 722 14.84 4.66 3.87
N TRP A 723 15.51 3.92 2.99
CA TRP A 723 14.84 3.23 1.87
C TRP A 723 13.88 2.13 2.35
N LEU A 724 14.29 1.34 3.35
CA LEU A 724 13.48 0.29 3.98
C LEU A 724 12.25 0.83 4.74
N ARG A 725 12.17 2.15 5.01
CA ARG A 725 10.95 2.77 5.55
C ARG A 725 9.82 2.84 4.52
N TYR A 726 10.15 2.90 3.22
CA TYR A 726 9.17 3.08 2.13
C TYR A 726 9.06 1.86 1.22
N TYR A 727 10.10 1.01 1.15
CA TYR A 727 10.15 -0.14 0.26
C TYR A 727 10.32 -1.45 1.04
N PRO A 728 9.60 -2.52 0.66
CA PRO A 728 9.83 -3.84 1.24
C PRO A 728 11.20 -4.39 0.82
N PRO A 729 11.86 -5.22 1.66
CA PRO A 729 13.19 -5.77 1.35
C PRO A 729 13.24 -6.51 0.00
N SER A 730 12.14 -7.15 -0.43
CA SER A 730 12.04 -7.85 -1.70
C SER A 730 12.17 -6.95 -2.94
N LYS A 731 11.94 -5.64 -2.79
CA LYS A 731 12.08 -4.64 -3.86
C LYS A 731 13.45 -3.96 -3.88
N ILE A 732 14.29 -4.17 -2.87
CA ILE A 732 15.65 -3.62 -2.80
C ILE A 732 16.66 -4.72 -3.13
N ILE A 733 17.37 -4.57 -4.25
CA ILE A 733 18.37 -5.54 -4.72
C ILE A 733 19.75 -4.91 -4.61
N THR A 734 20.60 -5.47 -3.76
CA THR A 734 22.00 -5.06 -3.67
C THR A 734 22.87 -5.83 -4.67
N ILE A 735 23.81 -5.12 -5.30
CA ILE A 735 24.83 -5.68 -6.19
C ILE A 735 26.20 -5.31 -5.64
N ASP A 736 27.08 -6.31 -5.53
CA ASP A 736 28.47 -6.09 -5.17
C ASP A 736 29.25 -5.56 -6.38
N SER A 737 29.84 -4.38 -6.23
CA SER A 737 30.69 -3.71 -7.22
C SER A 737 31.84 -4.58 -7.70
N ASP A 738 32.41 -5.43 -6.85
CA ASP A 738 33.57 -6.24 -7.23
C ASP A 738 33.14 -7.40 -8.13
N THR A 739 31.97 -7.99 -7.87
CA THR A 739 31.36 -8.98 -8.77
C THR A 739 30.95 -8.38 -10.11
N LEU A 740 30.41 -7.16 -10.12
CA LEU A 740 30.07 -6.45 -11.36
C LEU A 740 31.30 -6.15 -12.23
N LEU A 741 32.45 -5.88 -11.59
CA LEU A 741 33.71 -5.60 -12.28
C LEU A 741 34.34 -6.87 -12.88
N THR A 742 34.36 -7.95 -12.09
CA THR A 742 35.02 -9.23 -12.41
C THR A 742 34.20 -10.11 -13.35
N ASP A 743 32.89 -10.19 -13.16
CA ASP A 743 31.97 -11.01 -13.97
C ASP A 743 30.61 -10.29 -14.14
N PRO A 744 30.53 -9.29 -15.03
CA PRO A 744 29.29 -8.55 -15.27
C PRO A 744 28.18 -9.43 -15.85
N SER A 745 28.51 -10.42 -16.70
CA SER A 745 27.52 -11.28 -17.36
C SER A 745 26.76 -12.14 -16.35
N LYS A 746 27.46 -12.77 -15.40
CA LYS A 746 26.83 -13.53 -14.31
C LYS A 746 26.01 -12.62 -13.40
N THR A 747 26.55 -11.44 -13.09
CA THR A 747 25.85 -10.43 -12.27
C THR A 747 24.52 -10.01 -12.90
N LEU A 748 24.49 -9.73 -14.20
CA LEU A 748 23.29 -9.34 -14.94
C LEU A 748 22.30 -10.49 -15.12
N THR A 749 22.78 -11.71 -15.33
CA THR A 749 21.93 -12.91 -15.42
C THR A 749 21.20 -13.15 -14.10
N ASN A 750 21.91 -13.03 -12.97
CA ASN A 750 21.32 -13.15 -11.64
C ASN A 750 20.35 -12.01 -11.32
N LEU A 751 20.69 -10.78 -11.73
CA LEU A 751 19.78 -9.64 -11.61
C LEU A 751 18.49 -9.87 -12.41
N GLY A 752 18.61 -10.30 -13.67
CA GLY A 752 17.49 -10.59 -14.56
C GLY A 752 16.52 -11.60 -13.96
N LYS A 753 17.05 -12.71 -13.40
CA LYS A 753 16.25 -13.70 -12.67
C LYS A 753 15.50 -13.13 -11.46
N LYS A 754 16.12 -12.21 -10.70
CA LYS A 754 15.49 -11.59 -9.52
C LYS A 754 14.35 -10.64 -9.87
N ILE A 755 14.46 -9.90 -10.98
CA ILE A 755 13.45 -8.93 -11.41
C ILE A 755 12.39 -9.51 -12.37
N GLY A 756 12.63 -10.72 -12.90
CA GLY A 756 11.72 -11.39 -13.84
C GLY A 756 11.94 -11.01 -15.31
N LEU A 757 13.17 -10.66 -15.71
CA LEU A 757 13.52 -10.52 -17.13
C LEU A 757 13.58 -11.88 -17.83
N SER A 758 13.28 -11.90 -19.13
CA SER A 758 13.50 -13.06 -19.99
C SER A 758 14.98 -13.47 -20.04
N ASP A 759 15.25 -14.75 -20.29
CA ASP A 759 16.62 -15.24 -20.43
C ASP A 759 17.34 -14.56 -21.61
N PHE A 760 18.55 -14.05 -21.35
CA PHE A 760 19.39 -13.38 -22.34
C PHE A 760 20.86 -13.66 -22.09
N ASN A 761 21.60 -14.00 -23.15
CA ASN A 761 23.01 -14.34 -23.04
C ASN A 761 23.91 -13.10 -23.03
N PHE A 762 24.16 -12.51 -21.87
CA PHE A 762 25.04 -11.34 -21.74
C PHE A 762 26.49 -11.62 -22.19
N ASN A 763 26.97 -12.88 -22.17
CA ASN A 763 28.32 -13.23 -22.63
C ASN A 763 28.54 -12.97 -24.12
N SER A 764 27.49 -12.97 -24.94
CA SER A 764 27.63 -12.69 -26.38
C SER A 764 27.82 -11.20 -26.67
N VAL A 765 27.41 -10.33 -25.75
CA VAL A 765 27.39 -8.86 -25.95
C VAL A 765 28.32 -8.10 -24.99
N ILE A 766 28.96 -8.76 -24.03
CA ILE A 766 29.93 -8.16 -23.12
C ILE A 766 31.25 -8.92 -23.24
N LYS A 767 32.34 -8.21 -23.55
CA LYS A 767 33.69 -8.79 -23.68
C LYS A 767 34.72 -7.98 -22.89
N TYR A 768 35.71 -8.66 -22.33
CA TYR A 768 36.82 -8.02 -21.65
C TYR A 768 37.76 -7.32 -22.65
N ASN A 769 38.16 -6.09 -22.34
CA ASN A 769 39.14 -5.34 -23.15
C ASN A 769 40.45 -5.23 -22.38
N GLU A 770 41.49 -5.92 -22.84
CA GLU A 770 42.81 -5.97 -22.18
C GLU A 770 43.46 -4.58 -22.05
N ASN A 771 43.34 -3.73 -23.07
CA ASN A 771 43.92 -2.39 -23.09
C ASN A 771 43.26 -1.46 -22.06
N LYS A 772 41.96 -1.64 -21.84
CA LYS A 772 41.19 -0.86 -20.87
C LYS A 772 41.26 -1.46 -19.47
N GLY A 773 41.44 -2.77 -19.36
CA GLY A 773 41.45 -3.50 -18.09
C GLY A 773 40.07 -3.71 -17.48
N PHE A 774 39.00 -3.66 -18.28
CA PHE A 774 37.62 -3.87 -17.83
C PHE A 774 36.71 -4.35 -18.98
N HIS A 775 35.53 -4.88 -18.61
CA HIS A 775 34.51 -5.37 -19.55
C HIS A 775 33.80 -4.24 -20.32
N CYS A 776 33.55 -4.46 -21.60
CA CYS A 776 32.91 -3.49 -22.50
C CYS A 776 31.79 -4.14 -23.33
N PRO A 777 30.74 -3.37 -23.68
CA PRO A 777 29.70 -3.84 -24.59
C PRO A 777 30.23 -3.97 -26.02
N VAL A 778 29.71 -4.97 -26.74
CA VAL A 778 29.91 -5.17 -28.18
C VAL A 778 28.67 -4.63 -28.90
N ILE A 779 28.84 -3.57 -29.70
CA ILE A 779 27.78 -2.92 -30.46
C ILE A 779 28.24 -2.87 -31.91
N GLU A 780 27.46 -3.41 -32.85
CA GLU A 780 27.79 -3.45 -34.28
C GLU A 780 29.19 -4.05 -34.57
N GLY A 781 29.59 -5.06 -33.79
CA GLY A 781 30.90 -5.71 -33.92
C GLY A 781 32.08 -4.97 -33.28
N HIS A 782 31.88 -3.75 -32.76
CA HIS A 782 32.92 -2.94 -32.13
C HIS A 782 32.78 -2.89 -30.60
N LEU A 783 33.91 -2.89 -29.90
CA LEU A 783 33.97 -2.73 -28.43
C LEU A 783 33.77 -1.26 -28.05
N LYS A 784 32.59 -0.93 -27.52
CA LYS A 784 32.23 0.44 -27.12
C LYS A 784 32.42 0.65 -25.62
N CYS A 785 33.67 0.75 -25.19
CA CYS A 785 34.01 0.94 -23.78
C CYS A 785 33.59 2.30 -23.22
N LEU A 786 33.40 2.38 -21.90
CA LEU A 786 33.25 3.64 -21.18
C LEU A 786 34.44 4.59 -21.42
N GLY A 787 34.18 5.90 -21.38
CA GLY A 787 35.17 6.95 -21.67
C GLY A 787 36.39 6.95 -20.74
N LYS A 788 37.43 7.74 -21.10
CA LYS A 788 38.71 7.83 -20.35
C LYS A 788 38.57 8.22 -18.87
N SER A 789 37.44 8.79 -18.47
CA SER A 789 37.15 9.14 -17.08
C SER A 789 36.71 7.95 -16.20
N LYS A 790 36.48 6.78 -16.78
CA LYS A 790 35.99 5.56 -16.10
C LYS A 790 37.07 4.47 -16.16
N GLY A 791 37.15 3.62 -15.12
CA GLY A 791 38.14 2.53 -15.04
C GLY A 791 39.59 2.99 -14.81
N ARG A 792 39.79 4.14 -14.15
CA ARG A 792 41.13 4.64 -13.82
C ARG A 792 41.78 3.71 -12.79
N LYS A 793 43.05 3.36 -13.00
CA LYS A 793 43.89 2.68 -12.01
C LYS A 793 44.43 3.71 -11.02
N TYR A 794 44.29 3.43 -9.74
CA TYR A 794 44.83 4.22 -8.64
C TYR A 794 45.84 3.38 -7.85
N ASP A 795 46.73 4.04 -7.11
CA ASP A 795 47.60 3.35 -6.17
C ASP A 795 46.76 2.53 -5.18
N LYS A 796 47.23 1.33 -4.84
CA LYS A 796 46.54 0.51 -3.85
C LYS A 796 46.65 1.19 -2.49
N LEU A 797 45.51 1.36 -1.83
CA LEU A 797 45.48 1.87 -0.47
C LEU A 797 46.10 0.81 0.48
N PRO A 798 47.11 1.17 1.31
CA PRO A 798 47.67 0.24 2.29
C PRO A 798 46.60 -0.35 3.22
N GLU A 799 46.66 -1.66 3.49
CA GLU A 799 45.70 -2.35 4.37
C GLU A 799 45.60 -1.71 5.76
N LYS A 800 46.72 -1.16 6.26
CA LYS A 800 46.78 -0.44 7.53
C LYS A 800 45.79 0.74 7.56
N ILE A 801 45.77 1.56 6.50
CA ILE A 801 44.89 2.72 6.40
C ILE A 801 43.42 2.29 6.31
N ILE A 802 43.13 1.20 5.59
CA ILE A 802 41.77 0.63 5.54
C ILE A 802 41.31 0.26 6.95
N LYS A 803 42.13 -0.50 7.69
CA LYS A 803 41.84 -0.90 9.07
C LYS A 803 41.71 0.30 10.02
N ASP A 804 42.54 1.33 9.88
CA ASP A 804 42.51 2.51 10.76
C ASP A 804 41.21 3.31 10.55
N ILE A 805 40.80 3.50 9.30
CA ILE A 805 39.52 4.16 8.97
C ILE A 805 38.33 3.29 9.40
N ASP A 806 38.38 1.98 9.14
CA ASP A 806 37.35 1.04 9.58
C ASP A 806 37.19 1.06 11.10
N ASN A 807 38.30 1.05 11.86
CA ASN A 807 38.28 1.17 13.30
C ASN A 807 37.64 2.49 13.76
N LEU A 808 37.94 3.62 13.11
CA LEU A 808 37.29 4.89 13.43
C LEU A 808 35.78 4.87 13.15
N THR A 809 35.37 4.24 12.05
CA THR A 809 33.93 4.07 11.74
C THR A 809 33.25 3.12 12.72
N MET A 810 33.93 2.03 13.09
CA MET A 810 33.50 1.02 14.04
C MET A 810 33.49 1.55 15.48
N ILE A 811 34.35 2.48 15.88
CA ILE A 811 34.30 3.12 17.21
C ILE A 811 33.05 4.00 17.31
N ASN A 812 32.68 4.70 16.24
CA ASN A 812 31.44 5.48 16.17
C ASN A 812 30.19 4.60 16.06
N LEU A 813 30.27 3.45 15.38
CA LEU A 813 29.21 2.43 15.35
C LEU A 813 29.11 1.66 16.66
N LYS A 814 30.21 1.28 17.30
CA LYS A 814 30.25 0.63 18.61
C LYS A 814 29.75 1.57 19.71
N ARG A 815 30.13 2.85 19.71
CA ARG A 815 29.48 3.85 20.58
C ARG A 815 27.97 3.96 20.34
N SER A 816 27.48 3.60 19.14
CA SER A 816 26.05 3.58 18.81
C SER A 816 25.37 2.20 18.86
N VAL A 817 26.09 1.10 19.10
CA VAL A 817 25.55 -0.27 19.01
C VAL A 817 26.00 -1.15 20.20
N SER A 818 27.01 -0.74 20.97
CA SER A 818 27.67 -1.54 22.02
C SER A 818 27.04 -1.44 23.41
N GLN A 819 25.72 -1.61 23.53
CA GLN A 819 25.13 -2.02 24.81
C GLN A 819 24.66 -3.49 24.84
N HIS A 820 24.87 -4.29 23.79
CA HIS A 820 24.40 -5.68 23.74
C HIS A 820 25.35 -6.71 23.09
N ILE A 821 26.67 -6.54 23.19
CA ILE A 821 27.60 -7.62 22.84
C ILE A 821 28.36 -7.99 24.12
N PRO A 822 28.01 -9.09 24.81
CA PRO A 822 28.78 -9.57 25.96
C PRO A 822 30.14 -10.06 25.47
N ASP A 823 31.19 -9.50 26.04
CA ASP A 823 32.55 -10.03 25.96
C ASP A 823 32.57 -11.39 26.67
N ASN A 824 32.52 -12.47 25.90
CA ASN A 824 33.06 -13.79 26.25
C ASN A 824 33.08 -14.65 24.97
N ASN A 825 34.10 -15.49 24.85
CA ASN A 825 34.48 -16.34 23.70
C ASN A 825 33.45 -17.42 23.28
N ASP A 826 32.14 -17.14 23.38
CA ASP A 826 31.06 -18.02 22.93
C ASP A 826 30.48 -17.50 21.61
N TYR A 827 30.80 -18.19 20.51
CA TYR A 827 30.37 -17.89 19.14
C TYR A 827 28.86 -17.60 19.04
N ILE A 828 28.49 -16.35 18.72
CA ILE A 828 27.10 -15.88 18.63
C ILE A 828 26.44 -16.31 17.29
N GLY A 829 25.35 -17.08 17.40
CA GLY A 829 24.18 -17.11 16.51
C GLY A 829 24.32 -17.80 15.14
N VAL A 830 25.16 -17.26 14.25
CA VAL A 830 25.18 -17.66 12.83
C VAL A 830 26.25 -18.72 12.55
N VAL A 831 27.42 -18.63 13.17
CA VAL A 831 28.47 -19.67 13.05
C VAL A 831 27.99 -21.00 13.62
N ASN A 832 27.16 -20.94 14.67
CA ASN A 832 26.56 -22.12 15.29
C ASN A 832 25.23 -22.52 14.61
N TYR A 833 24.81 -21.86 13.52
CA TYR A 833 23.55 -22.19 12.81
C TYR A 833 23.60 -23.59 12.22
N THR A 834 24.73 -23.99 11.63
CA THR A 834 24.94 -25.36 11.13
C THR A 834 24.77 -26.39 12.24
N ASN A 835 25.35 -26.14 13.42
CA ASN A 835 25.18 -26.98 14.60
C ASN A 835 23.74 -26.94 15.16
N GLN A 836 23.04 -25.81 15.09
CA GLN A 836 21.63 -25.72 15.48
C GLN A 836 20.72 -26.48 14.51
N VAL A 837 20.95 -26.36 13.21
CA VAL A 837 20.26 -27.12 12.15
C VAL A 837 20.56 -28.61 12.32
N PHE A 838 21.82 -28.99 12.55
CA PHE A 838 22.22 -30.36 12.84
C PHE A 838 21.53 -30.90 14.10
N ARG A 839 21.56 -30.16 15.23
CA ARG A 839 20.85 -30.56 16.46
C ARG A 839 19.34 -30.67 16.26
N ARG A 840 18.74 -29.78 15.46
CA ARG A 840 17.30 -29.82 15.13
C ARG A 840 16.97 -31.00 14.24
N ALA A 841 17.81 -31.31 13.24
CA ALA A 841 17.67 -32.47 12.38
C ALA A 841 17.81 -33.79 13.17
N VAL A 842 18.82 -33.88 14.06
CA VAL A 842 19.00 -35.02 14.98
C VAL A 842 17.80 -35.18 15.91
N LYS A 843 17.25 -34.08 16.44
CA LYS A 843 16.07 -34.10 17.33
C LYS A 843 14.79 -34.51 16.61
N ASN A 844 14.60 -34.04 15.37
CA ASN A 844 13.37 -34.26 14.61
C ASN A 844 13.35 -35.62 13.91
N GLY A 845 14.50 -36.19 13.57
CA GLY A 845 14.61 -37.37 12.73
C GLY A 845 14.18 -37.11 11.29
N PHE A 846 14.31 -38.12 10.44
CA PHE A 846 13.95 -38.07 9.02
C PHE A 846 12.88 -39.11 8.69
N GLU A 847 12.01 -38.80 7.74
CA GLU A 847 10.96 -39.68 7.26
C GLU A 847 11.19 -39.86 5.75
N PHE A 848 11.41 -41.09 5.28
CA PHE A 848 11.77 -41.38 3.90
C PHE A 848 10.89 -42.46 3.30
N THR A 849 9.97 -42.09 2.42
CA THR A 849 9.13 -43.02 1.65
C THR A 849 9.75 -43.39 0.29
N LEU A 850 10.02 -44.68 0.11
CA LEU A 850 10.50 -45.30 -1.12
C LEU A 850 9.38 -46.14 -1.75
N MET A 851 9.06 -45.88 -3.01
CA MET A 851 8.10 -46.68 -3.77
C MET A 851 8.81 -47.54 -4.82
N VAL A 852 8.41 -48.80 -4.94
CA VAL A 852 8.89 -49.70 -6.00
C VAL A 852 7.78 -49.92 -7.01
N VAL A 853 8.07 -49.70 -8.29
CA VAL A 853 7.12 -49.77 -9.40
C VAL A 853 7.73 -50.63 -10.51
N GLY A 854 6.97 -51.58 -11.06
CA GLY A 854 7.40 -52.40 -12.19
C GLY A 854 6.43 -53.54 -12.44
N GLU A 855 6.65 -54.29 -13.51
CA GLU A 855 5.81 -55.47 -13.80
C GLU A 855 5.88 -56.55 -12.72
N SER A 856 4.85 -57.41 -12.70
CA SER A 856 4.84 -58.58 -11.83
C SER A 856 6.02 -59.51 -12.13
N GLY A 857 6.58 -60.13 -11.09
CA GLY A 857 7.68 -61.09 -11.26
C GLY A 857 9.07 -60.50 -11.53
N LEU A 858 9.25 -59.17 -11.55
CA LEU A 858 10.58 -58.53 -11.68
C LEU A 858 11.44 -58.57 -10.40
N GLY A 859 10.89 -59.09 -9.28
CA GLY A 859 11.63 -59.21 -8.02
C GLY A 859 11.55 -57.98 -7.11
N LYS A 860 10.50 -57.15 -7.24
CA LYS A 860 10.27 -55.95 -6.40
C LYS A 860 10.28 -56.27 -4.90
N SER A 861 9.49 -57.26 -4.47
CA SER A 861 9.42 -57.65 -3.05
C SER A 861 10.73 -58.29 -2.56
N THR A 862 11.42 -59.07 -3.41
CA THR A 862 12.78 -59.60 -3.13
C THR A 862 13.81 -58.49 -2.99
N PHE A 863 13.70 -57.43 -3.79
CA PHE A 863 14.54 -56.25 -3.67
C PHE A 863 14.35 -55.55 -2.33
N LEU A 864 13.10 -55.39 -1.86
CA LEU A 864 12.83 -54.79 -0.54
C LEU A 864 13.49 -55.58 0.60
N ASN A 865 13.40 -56.91 0.57
CA ASN A 865 14.12 -57.79 1.52
C ASN A 865 15.65 -57.63 1.42
N THR A 866 16.17 -57.52 0.18
CA THR A 866 17.61 -57.35 -0.07
C THR A 866 18.11 -55.98 0.40
N LEU A 867 17.33 -54.91 0.28
CA LEU A 867 17.76 -53.57 0.68
C LEU A 867 18.04 -53.48 2.19
N PHE A 868 17.16 -54.06 3.02
CA PHE A 868 17.23 -53.97 4.49
C PHE A 868 17.85 -55.17 5.19
N ALA A 869 18.38 -56.16 4.45
CA ALA A 869 19.01 -57.36 5.01
C ALA A 869 18.15 -58.06 6.08
N THR A 870 16.83 -57.94 5.95
CA THR A 870 15.84 -58.48 6.87
C THR A 870 14.81 -59.24 6.06
N GLU A 871 14.53 -60.47 6.46
CA GLU A 871 13.40 -61.24 5.93
C GLU A 871 12.12 -60.56 6.43
N LEU A 872 11.48 -59.75 5.59
CA LEU A 872 10.17 -59.15 5.90
C LEU A 872 9.14 -60.23 6.28
N GLU A 873 9.33 -61.45 5.78
CA GLU A 873 8.51 -62.62 6.07
C GLU A 873 8.50 -63.02 7.56
N LYS A 874 9.59 -62.80 8.31
CA LYS A 874 9.62 -63.12 9.75
C LYS A 874 8.81 -62.14 10.60
N TYR A 875 8.46 -60.97 10.07
CA TYR A 875 7.70 -59.96 10.81
C TYR A 875 6.18 -60.17 10.75
N GLU A 876 5.64 -60.84 9.73
CA GLU A 876 4.19 -61.01 9.53
C GLU A 876 3.71 -62.47 9.51
N GLY A 877 4.60 -63.47 9.59
CA GLY A 877 4.23 -64.89 9.73
C GLY A 877 3.49 -65.50 8.53
N ASN A 878 3.33 -64.76 7.42
CA ASN A 878 2.62 -65.20 6.23
C ASN A 878 3.51 -65.05 4.99
N VAL A 879 3.48 -66.05 4.10
CA VAL A 879 4.09 -66.00 2.76
C VAL A 879 3.55 -64.77 2.05
N ILE A 880 4.42 -63.86 1.60
CA ILE A 880 4.00 -62.60 0.97
C ILE A 880 3.21 -62.95 -0.30
N PRO A 881 1.88 -62.78 -0.33
CA PRO A 881 1.11 -63.02 -1.54
C PRO A 881 1.51 -61.98 -2.59
N PRO A 882 1.31 -62.27 -3.89
CA PRO A 882 1.49 -61.27 -4.93
C PRO A 882 0.73 -60.00 -4.57
N THR A 883 1.42 -58.86 -4.52
CA THR A 883 0.90 -57.57 -4.07
C THR A 883 -0.31 -57.18 -4.90
N GLN A 884 -1.52 -57.26 -4.34
CA GLN A 884 -2.78 -56.92 -5.06
C GLN A 884 -3.18 -55.45 -4.93
N LYS A 885 -2.65 -54.75 -3.93
CA LYS A 885 -2.95 -53.34 -3.63
C LYS A 885 -1.67 -52.63 -3.20
N VAL A 886 -1.63 -51.31 -3.40
CA VAL A 886 -0.51 -50.47 -2.94
C VAL A 886 -0.42 -50.58 -1.42
N ALA A 887 0.67 -51.15 -0.91
CA ALA A 887 0.84 -51.47 0.50
C ALA A 887 2.07 -50.75 1.07
N PRO A 888 1.90 -49.69 1.88
CA PRO A 888 2.99 -49.06 2.61
C PRO A 888 3.37 -49.89 3.84
N ARG A 889 4.67 -50.10 4.07
CA ARG A 889 5.26 -50.73 5.26
C ARG A 889 6.33 -49.82 5.85
N SER A 890 6.16 -49.37 7.10
CA SER A 890 7.12 -48.46 7.74
C SER A 890 8.05 -49.20 8.70
N PHE A 891 9.34 -48.85 8.65
CA PHE A 891 10.41 -49.34 9.52
C PHE A 891 11.02 -48.16 10.27
N TYR A 892 11.39 -48.36 11.53
CA TYR A 892 12.08 -47.36 12.32
C TYR A 892 13.53 -47.82 12.54
N LEU A 893 14.48 -47.06 12.01
CA LEU A 893 15.91 -47.26 12.18
C LEU A 893 16.43 -46.16 13.11
N THR A 894 17.33 -46.52 14.02
CA THR A 894 18.01 -45.52 14.86
C THR A 894 19.51 -45.69 14.67
N GLU A 895 20.15 -44.72 14.03
CA GLU A 895 21.58 -44.71 13.76
C GLU A 895 22.20 -43.43 14.34
N ASN A 896 23.24 -43.53 15.16
CA ASN A 896 23.91 -42.38 15.81
C ASN A 896 22.95 -41.37 16.51
N LYS A 897 21.92 -41.88 17.19
CA LYS A 897 20.85 -41.09 17.87
C LYS A 897 19.87 -40.36 16.94
N VAL A 898 20.00 -40.53 15.62
CA VAL A 898 19.02 -40.04 14.63
C VAL A 898 17.98 -41.13 14.42
N LYS A 899 16.70 -40.80 14.61
CA LYS A 899 15.57 -41.69 14.27
C LYS A 899 15.19 -41.47 12.81
N VAL A 900 15.22 -42.53 12.00
CA VAL A 900 14.80 -42.52 10.59
C VAL A 900 13.60 -43.45 10.44
N LYS A 901 12.47 -42.92 9.98
CA LYS A 901 11.29 -43.71 9.60
C LYS A 901 11.36 -43.95 8.10
N ILE A 902 11.63 -45.18 7.66
CA ILE A 902 11.62 -45.52 6.24
C ILE A 902 10.31 -46.21 5.90
N THR A 903 9.56 -45.69 4.95
CA THR A 903 8.30 -46.30 4.47
C THR A 903 8.51 -46.90 3.10
N LEU A 904 8.31 -48.20 2.97
CA LEU A 904 8.40 -48.93 1.71
C LEU A 904 7.01 -49.13 1.14
N VAL A 905 6.75 -48.58 -0.04
CA VAL A 905 5.48 -48.74 -0.74
C VAL A 905 5.67 -49.78 -1.83
N ASP A 906 5.18 -51.00 -1.58
CA ASP A 906 5.11 -52.04 -2.59
C ASP A 906 3.85 -51.84 -3.44
N THR A 907 3.98 -51.95 -4.76
CA THR A 907 2.89 -51.70 -5.70
C THR A 907 2.53 -52.98 -6.44
N PRO A 908 1.24 -53.20 -6.76
CA PRO A 908 0.84 -54.29 -7.64
C PRO A 908 1.60 -54.17 -8.96
N GLY A 909 2.00 -55.31 -9.52
CA GLY A 909 2.57 -55.28 -10.85
C GLY A 909 1.55 -54.79 -11.87
N PHE A 910 2.01 -53.96 -12.79
CA PHE A 910 1.26 -53.61 -14.00
C PHE A 910 1.79 -54.45 -15.18
N GLY A 911 1.11 -54.38 -16.32
CA GLY A 911 1.53 -55.12 -17.53
C GLY A 911 0.94 -56.52 -17.66
N ASP A 912 0.27 -57.05 -16.64
CA ASP A 912 -0.30 -58.41 -16.66
C ASP A 912 -1.64 -58.50 -17.42
N SER A 913 -2.30 -57.35 -17.66
CA SER A 913 -3.59 -57.29 -18.36
C SER A 913 -3.41 -57.23 -19.87
N ILE A 914 -4.41 -57.69 -20.65
CA ILE A 914 -4.40 -57.53 -22.11
C ILE A 914 -4.44 -56.05 -22.48
N ASP A 915 -5.29 -55.28 -21.80
CA ASP A 915 -5.34 -53.82 -21.90
C ASP A 915 -4.71 -53.18 -20.64
N ASN A 916 -3.60 -52.49 -20.84
CA ASN A 916 -2.88 -51.75 -19.80
C ASN A 916 -3.09 -50.23 -19.90
N THR A 917 -4.11 -49.79 -20.64
CA THR A 917 -4.46 -48.37 -20.76
C THR A 917 -4.75 -47.81 -19.37
N ASN A 918 -4.02 -46.77 -18.97
CA ASN A 918 -4.13 -46.13 -17.65
C ASN A 918 -3.68 -46.97 -16.44
N CYS A 919 -2.87 -48.01 -16.62
CA CYS A 919 -2.33 -48.81 -15.51
C CYS A 919 -1.54 -48.01 -14.46
N TRP A 920 -1.08 -46.81 -14.81
CA TRP A 920 -0.39 -45.87 -13.90
C TRP A 920 -1.33 -45.09 -12.98
N LYS A 921 -2.66 -45.04 -13.24
CA LYS A 921 -3.62 -44.25 -12.45
C LYS A 921 -3.62 -44.59 -10.96
N PRO A 922 -3.68 -45.86 -10.51
CA PRO A 922 -3.70 -46.18 -9.09
C PRO A 922 -2.45 -45.69 -8.34
N ILE A 923 -1.30 -45.70 -9.03
CA ILE A 923 -0.03 -45.20 -8.47
C ILE A 923 -0.03 -43.66 -8.41
N MET A 924 -0.50 -42.99 -9.47
CA MET A 924 -0.64 -41.53 -9.48
C MET A 924 -1.62 -41.03 -8.41
N GLU A 925 -2.78 -41.67 -8.29
CA GLU A 925 -3.81 -41.33 -7.29
C GLU A 925 -3.28 -41.53 -5.86
N TYR A 926 -2.46 -42.56 -5.63
CA TYR A 926 -1.80 -42.74 -4.34
C TYR A 926 -0.82 -41.59 -4.03
N ILE A 927 0.02 -41.18 -5.00
CA ILE A 927 0.96 -40.06 -4.83
C ILE A 927 0.19 -38.76 -4.55
N ASP A 928 -0.84 -38.46 -5.37
CA ASP A 928 -1.67 -37.26 -5.20
C ASP A 928 -2.43 -37.26 -3.88
N SER A 929 -2.95 -38.42 -3.44
CA SER A 929 -3.61 -38.55 -2.14
C SER A 929 -2.68 -38.19 -0.99
N LYS A 930 -1.41 -38.61 -1.05
CA LYS A 930 -0.39 -38.24 -0.05
C LYS A 930 -0.03 -36.76 -0.09
N TYR A 931 0.02 -36.15 -1.27
CA TYR A 931 0.16 -34.70 -1.38
C TYR A 931 -1.05 -33.92 -0.85
N SER A 932 -2.27 -34.36 -1.14
CA SER A 932 -3.51 -33.77 -0.59
C SER A 932 -3.59 -33.90 0.93
N GLN A 933 -3.20 -35.05 1.50
CA GLN A 933 -3.15 -35.25 2.95
C GLN A 933 -2.15 -34.29 3.62
N TYR A 934 -0.96 -34.15 3.03
CA TYR A 934 0.04 -33.20 3.51
C TYR A 934 -0.45 -31.74 3.41
N LEU A 935 -1.06 -31.36 2.28
CA LEU A 935 -1.63 -30.03 2.06
C LEU A 935 -2.77 -29.73 3.05
N SER A 936 -3.64 -30.70 3.35
CA SER A 936 -4.72 -30.56 4.33
C SER A 936 -4.18 -30.33 5.75
N GLU A 937 -3.11 -31.05 6.16
CA GLU A 937 -2.46 -30.79 7.45
C GLU A 937 -1.72 -29.44 7.46
N GLU A 938 -1.18 -29.00 6.33
CA GLU A 938 -0.54 -27.70 6.18
C GLU A 938 -1.56 -26.55 6.22
N THR A 939 -2.79 -26.74 5.76
CA THR A 939 -3.83 -25.69 5.76
C THR A 939 -4.65 -25.61 7.06
N LYS A 940 -4.58 -26.62 7.95
CA LYS A 940 -5.26 -26.57 9.26
C LYS A 940 -4.86 -25.33 10.08
N ILE A 941 -5.83 -24.79 10.84
CA ILE A 941 -5.61 -23.67 11.79
C ILE A 941 -4.73 -24.14 12.95
N GLU A 942 -5.06 -25.29 13.55
CA GLU A 942 -4.27 -25.96 14.58
C GLU A 942 -3.37 -27.04 13.96
N ARG A 943 -2.19 -26.64 13.49
CA ARG A 943 -1.22 -27.55 12.87
C ARG A 943 -0.48 -28.35 13.95
N LYS A 944 -0.23 -29.64 13.69
CA LYS A 944 0.72 -30.42 14.51
C LYS A 944 2.11 -29.77 14.45
N LYS A 945 2.84 -29.75 15.56
CA LYS A 945 4.21 -29.18 15.64
C LYS A 945 5.18 -29.79 14.60
N LYS A 946 4.97 -31.05 14.23
CA LYS A 946 5.65 -31.77 13.15
C LYS A 946 4.58 -32.51 12.35
N ILE A 947 4.40 -32.15 11.08
CA ILE A 947 3.51 -32.86 10.16
C ILE A 947 4.26 -34.13 9.72
N PRO A 948 3.69 -35.34 9.91
CA PRO A 948 4.27 -36.57 9.40
C PRO A 948 4.40 -36.52 7.87
N ASP A 949 5.58 -36.81 7.34
CA ASP A 949 5.84 -36.79 5.91
C ASP A 949 5.62 -38.18 5.30
N GLU A 950 4.43 -38.37 4.73
CA GLU A 950 4.06 -39.60 4.03
C GLU A 950 4.14 -39.47 2.50
N ARG A 951 4.71 -38.37 2.00
CA ARG A 951 4.90 -38.15 0.57
C ARG A 951 5.92 -39.14 0.03
N VAL A 952 5.79 -39.53 -1.23
CA VAL A 952 6.70 -40.47 -1.89
C VAL A 952 7.93 -39.68 -2.36
N HIS A 953 9.10 -39.95 -1.77
CA HIS A 953 10.32 -39.19 -2.09
C HIS A 953 11.10 -39.76 -3.27
N LEU A 954 11.01 -41.08 -3.47
CA LEU A 954 11.72 -41.78 -4.53
C LEU A 954 10.86 -42.92 -5.08
N CYS A 955 10.76 -42.99 -6.40
CA CYS A 955 10.19 -44.10 -7.15
C CYS A 955 11.30 -44.87 -7.88
N LEU A 956 11.52 -46.12 -7.48
CA LEU A 956 12.40 -47.05 -8.17
C LEU A 956 11.60 -47.79 -9.25
N TYR A 957 11.92 -47.52 -10.51
CA TYR A 957 11.19 -48.08 -11.65
C TYR A 957 11.93 -49.30 -12.23
N PHE A 958 11.37 -50.49 -12.05
CA PHE A 958 11.94 -51.76 -12.50
C PHE A 958 11.60 -52.00 -13.97
N ILE A 959 12.62 -52.02 -14.81
CA ILE A 959 12.58 -52.31 -16.24
C ILE A 959 12.93 -53.79 -16.43
N ALA A 960 12.10 -54.51 -17.21
CA ALA A 960 12.37 -55.90 -17.57
C ALA A 960 13.64 -56.01 -18.45
N PRO A 961 14.51 -57.00 -18.24
CA PRO A 961 15.76 -57.15 -18.98
C PRO A 961 15.51 -57.76 -20.38
N THR A 962 14.88 -57.02 -21.29
CA THR A 962 14.54 -57.49 -22.65
C THR A 962 15.72 -57.45 -23.62
N GLY A 963 16.77 -56.69 -23.31
CA GLY A 963 17.93 -56.50 -24.19
C GLY A 963 17.72 -55.56 -25.39
N HIS A 964 16.49 -55.06 -25.60
CA HIS A 964 16.14 -54.20 -26.73
C HIS A 964 16.09 -52.71 -26.34
N SER A 965 14.89 -52.13 -26.31
CA SER A 965 14.57 -50.74 -25.99
C SER A 965 13.55 -50.70 -24.85
N LEU A 966 13.25 -49.52 -24.33
CA LEU A 966 12.12 -49.36 -23.40
C LEU A 966 10.82 -49.76 -24.11
N ARG A 967 9.95 -50.50 -23.41
CA ARG A 967 8.62 -50.83 -23.96
C ARG A 967 7.71 -49.62 -23.90
N GLU A 968 6.70 -49.60 -24.77
CA GLU A 968 5.74 -48.51 -24.83
C GLU A 968 5.00 -48.30 -23.49
N ILE A 969 4.70 -49.38 -22.77
CA ILE A 969 4.11 -49.31 -21.43
C ILE A 969 5.03 -48.56 -20.47
N ASP A 970 6.34 -48.84 -20.50
CA ASP A 970 7.32 -48.22 -19.61
C ASP A 970 7.52 -46.73 -19.92
N ILE A 971 7.52 -46.38 -21.21
CA ILE A 971 7.58 -44.99 -21.67
C ILE A 971 6.35 -44.20 -21.19
N LYS A 972 5.14 -44.74 -21.39
CA LYS A 972 3.90 -44.07 -20.93
C LYS A 972 3.84 -43.97 -19.41
N PHE A 973 4.28 -45.00 -18.68
CA PHE A 973 4.25 -44.99 -17.22
C PHE A 973 5.19 -43.93 -16.65
N MET A 974 6.47 -43.94 -17.05
CA MET A 974 7.46 -42.98 -16.55
C MET A 974 7.11 -41.54 -16.97
N LYS A 975 6.56 -41.33 -18.17
CA LYS A 975 6.13 -40.01 -18.64
C LYS A 975 4.97 -39.42 -17.84
N ASN A 976 4.09 -40.24 -17.26
CA ASN A 976 3.03 -39.73 -16.39
C ASN A 976 3.50 -39.49 -14.94
N LEU A 977 4.61 -40.11 -14.54
CA LEU A 977 5.09 -40.11 -13.16
C LEU A 977 6.22 -39.08 -12.93
N HIS A 978 6.98 -38.71 -13.98
CA HIS A 978 8.22 -37.91 -13.88
C HIS A 978 8.05 -36.48 -13.31
N ASP A 979 6.86 -35.89 -13.40
CA ASP A 979 6.60 -34.55 -12.85
C ASP A 979 6.13 -34.61 -11.38
N LYS A 980 5.78 -35.80 -10.87
CA LYS A 980 5.20 -35.99 -9.53
C LYS A 980 6.14 -36.64 -8.51
N VAL A 981 7.19 -37.33 -8.92
CA VAL A 981 8.13 -37.99 -8.01
C VAL A 981 9.49 -38.20 -8.69
N ASN A 982 10.55 -38.23 -7.88
CA ASN A 982 11.90 -38.55 -8.36
C ASN A 982 11.95 -40.00 -8.88
N ILE A 983 12.27 -40.20 -10.16
CA ILE A 983 12.36 -41.53 -10.79
C ILE A 983 13.81 -41.97 -10.93
N ILE A 984 14.14 -43.17 -10.45
CA ILE A 984 15.41 -43.84 -10.74
C ILE A 984 15.12 -45.18 -11.44
N PRO A 985 15.50 -45.33 -12.72
CA PRO A 985 15.30 -46.56 -13.47
C PRO A 985 16.30 -47.65 -13.06
N LEU A 986 15.79 -48.86 -12.82
CA LEU A 986 16.54 -50.06 -12.44
C LEU A 986 16.28 -51.17 -13.45
N ILE A 987 17.32 -51.84 -13.94
CA ILE A 987 17.17 -53.05 -14.76
C ILE A 987 17.08 -54.23 -13.81
N ALA A 988 15.90 -54.86 -13.78
CA ALA A 988 15.61 -56.02 -12.96
C ALA A 988 16.32 -57.27 -13.49
N LYS A 989 16.66 -58.21 -12.59
CA LYS A 989 17.29 -59.51 -12.95
C LYS A 989 18.46 -59.34 -13.93
N ALA A 990 19.37 -58.43 -13.60
CA ALA A 990 20.51 -58.06 -14.44
C ALA A 990 21.42 -59.25 -14.82
N ASP A 991 21.37 -60.33 -14.03
CA ASP A 991 22.00 -61.62 -14.30
C ASP A 991 21.44 -62.37 -15.53
N THR A 992 20.37 -61.86 -16.15
CA THR A 992 19.82 -62.37 -17.42
C THR A 992 20.62 -61.90 -18.64
N LEU A 993 21.35 -60.80 -18.54
CA LEU A 993 22.05 -60.17 -19.66
C LEU A 993 23.57 -60.34 -19.48
N THR A 994 24.27 -60.61 -20.58
CA THR A 994 25.74 -60.53 -20.59
C THR A 994 26.20 -59.08 -20.37
N PRO A 995 27.43 -58.83 -19.91
CA PRO A 995 27.94 -57.46 -19.74
C PRO A 995 27.87 -56.60 -21.02
N ALA A 996 28.03 -57.22 -22.20
CA ALA A 996 27.90 -56.54 -23.49
C ALA A 996 26.44 -56.14 -23.80
N GLU A 997 25.50 -57.07 -23.57
CA GLU A 997 24.06 -56.80 -23.72
C GLU A 997 23.58 -55.76 -22.73
N MET A 998 24.07 -55.80 -21.48
CA MET A 998 23.75 -54.83 -20.44
C MET A 998 24.16 -53.41 -20.87
N ASN A 999 25.39 -53.22 -21.35
CA ASN A 999 25.86 -51.91 -21.81
C ASN A 999 25.05 -51.39 -23.00
N ARG A 1000 24.71 -52.26 -23.96
CA ARG A 1000 23.84 -51.91 -25.09
C ARG A 1000 22.43 -51.53 -24.63
N PHE A 1001 21.87 -52.29 -23.69
CA PHE A 1001 20.53 -52.07 -23.18
C PHE A 1001 20.44 -50.78 -22.37
N LYS A 1002 21.41 -50.50 -21.49
CA LYS A 1002 21.53 -49.21 -20.76
C LYS A 1002 21.56 -48.02 -21.72
N ALA A 1003 22.37 -48.09 -22.78
CA ALA A 1003 22.47 -47.02 -23.78
C ALA A 1003 21.16 -46.81 -24.55
N ASN A 1004 20.44 -47.88 -24.89
CA ASN A 1004 19.14 -47.78 -25.53
C ASN A 1004 18.08 -47.17 -24.60
N ILE A 1005 18.03 -47.57 -23.34
CA ILE A 1005 17.12 -47.02 -22.33
C ILE A 1005 17.33 -45.50 -22.19
N LEU A 1006 18.58 -45.04 -22.03
CA LEU A 1006 18.89 -43.61 -21.90
C LEU A 1006 18.50 -42.83 -23.16
N ARG A 1007 18.73 -43.39 -24.35
CA ARG A 1007 18.32 -42.79 -25.63
C ARG A 1007 16.80 -42.65 -25.74
N ASP A 1008 16.05 -43.65 -25.29
CA ASP A 1008 14.58 -43.61 -25.29
C ASP A 1008 14.02 -42.62 -24.26
N ILE A 1009 14.64 -42.50 -23.08
CA ILE A 1009 14.30 -41.51 -22.05
C ILE A 1009 14.47 -40.09 -22.59
N GLU A 1010 15.62 -39.80 -23.22
CA GLU A 1010 15.91 -38.51 -23.83
C GLU A 1010 14.96 -38.20 -25.00
N LYS A 1011 14.74 -39.17 -25.90
CA LYS A 1011 13.84 -39.03 -27.05
C LYS A 1011 12.39 -38.70 -26.66
N HIS A 1012 11.90 -39.24 -25.54
CA HIS A 1012 10.52 -39.02 -25.09
C HIS A 1012 10.36 -37.88 -24.06
N GLY A 1013 11.46 -37.21 -23.67
CA GLY A 1013 11.46 -36.12 -22.70
C GLY A 1013 11.13 -36.57 -21.28
N ILE A 1014 11.50 -37.81 -20.91
CA ILE A 1014 11.26 -38.35 -19.57
C ILE A 1014 12.33 -37.80 -18.62
N LYS A 1015 11.91 -37.25 -17.47
CA LYS A 1015 12.80 -36.63 -16.49
C LYS A 1015 13.12 -37.69 -15.43
N ILE A 1016 14.35 -38.16 -15.41
CA ILE A 1016 14.87 -39.03 -14.35
C ILE A 1016 15.66 -38.19 -13.35
N TYR A 1017 15.82 -38.70 -12.12
CA TYR A 1017 16.61 -38.01 -11.10
C TYR A 1017 18.06 -37.83 -11.57
N GLN A 1018 18.54 -36.59 -11.57
CA GLN A 1018 19.92 -36.25 -11.93
C GLN A 1018 20.70 -35.97 -10.65
N PHE A 1019 21.76 -36.73 -10.41
CA PHE A 1019 22.64 -36.51 -9.27
C PHE A 1019 23.54 -35.30 -9.55
N GLU A 1020 23.44 -34.24 -8.74
CA GLU A 1020 24.37 -33.11 -8.81
C GLU A 1020 25.76 -33.56 -8.31
N SER A 1021 26.80 -33.35 -9.13
CA SER A 1021 28.17 -33.61 -8.70
C SER A 1021 28.66 -32.44 -7.86
N ASP A 1022 28.75 -32.62 -6.53
CA ASP A 1022 29.57 -31.76 -5.68
C ASP A 1022 31.01 -31.85 -6.20
N GLY A 1023 31.51 -30.77 -6.78
CA GLY A 1023 32.83 -30.71 -7.39
C GLY A 1023 33.94 -30.94 -6.37
N GLY A 1024 34.32 -32.21 -6.15
CA GLY A 1024 35.38 -32.57 -5.21
C GLY A 1024 35.64 -34.06 -4.96
N ASP A 1025 34.67 -34.98 -5.13
CA ASP A 1025 34.81 -36.36 -4.62
C ASP A 1025 34.75 -37.49 -5.66
N GLU A 1026 35.46 -38.60 -5.35
CA GLU A 1026 35.57 -39.87 -6.10
C GLU A 1026 34.22 -40.54 -6.46
N GLY A 1027 33.08 -39.99 -6.02
CA GLY A 1027 31.73 -40.51 -6.26
C GLY A 1027 31.24 -40.44 -7.71
N SER A 1028 31.94 -39.73 -8.59
CA SER A 1028 31.56 -39.53 -9.99
C SER A 1028 31.40 -40.83 -10.80
N GLN A 1029 32.09 -41.92 -10.43
CA GLN A 1029 31.90 -43.24 -11.06
C GLN A 1029 30.58 -43.95 -10.69
N ALA A 1030 29.95 -43.60 -9.57
CA ALA A 1030 28.71 -44.23 -9.13
C ALA A 1030 27.47 -43.64 -9.84
N TYR A 1031 27.54 -42.36 -10.23
CA TYR A 1031 26.46 -41.65 -10.90
C TYR A 1031 26.32 -42.05 -12.38
N SER A 1032 27.42 -42.41 -13.03
CA SER A 1032 27.43 -42.81 -14.45
C SER A 1032 26.81 -44.19 -14.74
N ARG A 1033 26.41 -44.94 -13.70
CA ARG A 1033 25.88 -46.31 -13.84
C ARG A 1033 24.36 -46.39 -14.03
N VAL A 1034 23.63 -45.28 -13.97
CA VAL A 1034 22.18 -45.22 -14.18
C VAL A 1034 21.86 -45.51 -15.66
N PRO A 1035 20.87 -46.39 -15.98
CA PRO A 1035 20.05 -47.20 -15.07
C PRO A 1035 20.84 -48.34 -14.41
N TYR A 1036 20.62 -48.56 -13.11
CA TYR A 1036 21.37 -49.56 -12.35
C TYR A 1036 20.91 -50.99 -12.68
N GLY A 1037 21.84 -51.87 -13.05
CA GLY A 1037 21.55 -53.29 -13.28
C GLY A 1037 21.66 -54.08 -11.98
N ILE A 1038 20.53 -54.49 -11.41
CA ILE A 1038 20.50 -55.10 -10.07
C ILE A 1038 20.14 -56.59 -10.11
N VAL A 1039 20.75 -57.33 -9.18
CA VAL A 1039 20.42 -58.71 -8.87
C VAL A 1039 20.05 -58.77 -7.39
N CYS A 1040 18.99 -59.48 -7.04
CA CYS A 1040 18.49 -59.56 -5.67
C CYS A 1040 18.34 -61.02 -5.25
N SER A 1041 18.64 -61.31 -3.98
CA SER A 1041 18.52 -62.65 -3.40
C SER A 1041 18.23 -62.58 -1.91
N ASN A 1042 17.34 -63.47 -1.46
CA ASN A 1042 17.14 -63.74 -0.04
C ASN A 1042 18.10 -64.82 0.48
N HIS A 1043 18.74 -65.59 -0.41
CA HIS A 1043 19.62 -66.68 -0.02
C HIS A 1043 20.99 -66.15 0.42
N VAL A 1044 21.36 -66.44 1.67
CA VAL A 1044 22.62 -66.03 2.28
C VAL A 1044 23.49 -67.27 2.45
N VAL A 1045 24.71 -67.25 1.90
CA VAL A 1045 25.71 -68.30 2.08
C VAL A 1045 26.88 -67.73 2.88
N GLU A 1046 27.41 -68.52 3.79
CA GLU A 1046 28.60 -68.19 4.55
C GLU A 1046 29.83 -68.62 3.74
N THR A 1047 30.65 -67.64 3.34
CA THR A 1047 31.91 -67.90 2.62
C THR A 1047 32.90 -68.66 3.51
N LYS A 1048 33.89 -69.31 2.90
CA LYS A 1048 35.02 -69.94 3.63
C LYS A 1048 35.79 -68.97 4.55
N ALA A 1049 35.63 -67.65 4.37
CA ALA A 1049 36.20 -66.60 5.20
C ALA A 1049 35.28 -66.14 6.35
N GLY A 1050 34.15 -66.81 6.59
CA GLY A 1050 33.17 -66.44 7.63
C GLY A 1050 32.31 -65.22 7.29
N ARG A 1051 32.37 -64.68 6.06
CA ARG A 1051 31.51 -63.58 5.63
C ARG A 1051 30.20 -64.13 5.08
N LYS A 1052 29.07 -63.68 5.64
CA LYS A 1052 27.73 -63.93 5.10
C LYS A 1052 27.50 -63.04 3.88
N VAL A 1053 27.33 -63.65 2.72
CA VAL A 1053 27.06 -62.95 1.45
C VAL A 1053 25.76 -63.47 0.84
N ARG A 1054 25.00 -62.57 0.24
CA ARG A 1054 23.79 -62.94 -0.50
C ARG A 1054 24.15 -63.37 -1.89
N VAL A 1055 23.62 -64.53 -2.29
CA VAL A 1055 23.99 -65.17 -3.55
C VAL A 1055 22.76 -65.66 -4.30
N ARG A 1056 22.81 -65.63 -5.63
CA ARG A 1056 21.97 -66.47 -6.50
C ARG A 1056 22.84 -67.58 -7.07
N GLU A 1057 22.48 -68.82 -6.76
CA GLU A 1057 23.16 -70.00 -7.29
C GLU A 1057 22.52 -70.40 -8.61
N TYR A 1058 23.37 -70.62 -9.61
CA TYR A 1058 23.03 -71.15 -10.93
C TYR A 1058 23.87 -72.40 -11.20
N LEU A 1059 23.44 -73.20 -12.19
CA LEU A 1059 24.20 -74.38 -12.62
C LEU A 1059 25.64 -74.04 -13.06
N TRP A 1060 25.87 -72.81 -13.57
CA TRP A 1060 27.15 -72.34 -14.10
C TRP A 1060 27.95 -71.45 -13.14
N GLY A 1061 27.44 -71.12 -11.96
CA GLY A 1061 28.16 -70.25 -11.02
C GLY A 1061 27.27 -69.55 -10.00
N VAL A 1062 27.91 -68.73 -9.18
CA VAL A 1062 27.26 -68.05 -8.05
C VAL A 1062 27.34 -66.54 -8.25
N VAL A 1063 26.19 -65.87 -8.34
CA VAL A 1063 26.12 -64.41 -8.44
C VAL A 1063 25.98 -63.81 -7.05
N GLU A 1064 27.09 -63.29 -6.52
CA GLU A 1064 27.09 -62.49 -5.30
C GLU A 1064 26.37 -61.15 -5.50
N VAL A 1065 25.34 -60.88 -4.69
CA VAL A 1065 24.53 -59.64 -4.76
C VAL A 1065 25.33 -58.43 -4.26
N ASP A 1066 26.11 -58.61 -3.20
CA ASP A 1066 26.91 -57.55 -2.58
C ASP A 1066 28.26 -57.32 -3.29
N ASN A 1067 28.41 -57.77 -4.54
CA ASN A 1067 29.64 -57.65 -5.33
C ASN A 1067 29.44 -56.69 -6.53
N LEU A 1068 30.15 -55.56 -6.50
CA LEU A 1068 30.07 -54.50 -7.51
C LEU A 1068 30.52 -54.95 -8.92
N LYS A 1069 31.28 -56.05 -9.03
CA LYS A 1069 31.67 -56.64 -10.32
C LYS A 1069 30.56 -57.47 -10.95
N HIS A 1070 29.61 -57.96 -10.14
CA HIS A 1070 28.51 -58.80 -10.62
C HIS A 1070 27.25 -57.98 -10.93
N ASN A 1071 26.99 -56.92 -10.18
CA ASN A 1071 25.82 -56.06 -10.38
C ASN A 1071 26.04 -54.67 -9.75
N ASP A 1072 25.08 -53.75 -9.95
CA ASP A 1072 25.14 -52.37 -9.46
C ASP A 1072 24.39 -52.13 -8.14
N PHE A 1073 23.91 -53.16 -7.44
CA PHE A 1073 23.11 -53.04 -6.22
C PHE A 1073 23.86 -52.28 -5.12
N VAL A 1074 25.16 -52.55 -4.92
CA VAL A 1074 25.98 -51.87 -3.92
C VAL A 1074 26.13 -50.39 -4.24
N ALA A 1075 26.41 -50.04 -5.50
CA ALA A 1075 26.53 -48.64 -5.93
C ALA A 1075 25.21 -47.88 -5.75
N MET A 1076 24.10 -48.49 -6.18
CA MET A 1076 22.77 -47.91 -5.99
C MET A 1076 22.46 -47.71 -4.50
N LYS A 1077 22.70 -48.72 -3.65
CA LYS A 1077 22.44 -48.62 -2.20
C LYS A 1077 23.24 -47.49 -1.56
N GLU A 1078 24.50 -47.31 -1.93
CA GLU A 1078 25.34 -46.24 -1.39
C GLU A 1078 24.87 -44.84 -1.84
N VAL A 1079 24.55 -44.68 -3.13
CA VAL A 1079 24.06 -43.40 -3.67
C VAL A 1079 22.73 -43.00 -3.01
N LEU A 1080 21.78 -43.94 -2.89
CA LEU A 1080 20.44 -43.66 -2.36
C LEU A 1080 20.41 -43.41 -0.85
N LEU A 1081 21.04 -44.28 -0.06
CA LEU A 1081 20.88 -44.26 1.39
C LEU A 1081 21.98 -43.47 2.11
N LYS A 1082 23.17 -43.32 1.52
CA LYS A 1082 24.32 -42.69 2.18
C LYS A 1082 24.57 -41.25 1.71
N LYS A 1083 24.33 -40.95 0.42
CA LYS A 1083 24.67 -39.63 -0.17
C LYS A 1083 23.46 -38.73 -0.38
N HIS A 1084 22.43 -39.18 -1.10
CA HIS A 1084 21.36 -38.30 -1.60
C HIS A 1084 20.00 -38.45 -0.89
N LEU A 1085 19.96 -39.10 0.28
CA LEU A 1085 18.69 -39.33 0.99
C LEU A 1085 17.98 -38.00 1.33
N VAL A 1086 18.73 -37.00 1.79
CA VAL A 1086 18.18 -35.67 2.13
C VAL A 1086 17.81 -34.89 0.87
N ASP A 1087 18.61 -34.98 -0.18
CA ASP A 1087 18.36 -34.28 -1.45
C ASP A 1087 17.05 -34.75 -2.09
N LEU A 1088 16.81 -36.06 -2.12
CA LEU A 1088 15.55 -36.64 -2.61
C LEU A 1088 14.33 -36.13 -1.83
N ILE A 1089 14.45 -35.94 -0.51
CA ILE A 1089 13.37 -35.37 0.32
C ILE A 1089 13.17 -33.88 -0.03
N CYS A 1090 14.26 -33.12 -0.16
CA CYS A 1090 14.23 -31.71 -0.51
C CYS A 1090 13.62 -31.46 -1.91
N ASP A 1091 13.99 -32.25 -2.92
CA ASP A 1091 13.46 -32.12 -4.28
C ASP A 1091 11.97 -32.46 -4.32
N THR A 1092 11.55 -33.47 -3.55
CA THR A 1092 10.13 -33.79 -3.41
C THR A 1092 9.35 -32.65 -2.77
N ALA A 1093 9.90 -32.00 -1.74
CA ALA A 1093 9.24 -30.89 -1.06
C ALA A 1093 9.20 -29.62 -1.91
N ASN A 1094 10.33 -29.25 -2.53
CA ASN A 1094 10.51 -27.96 -3.20
C ASN A 1094 10.09 -27.95 -4.67
N VAL A 1095 10.08 -29.11 -5.34
CA VAL A 1095 9.73 -29.22 -6.76
C VAL A 1095 8.39 -29.92 -6.92
N HIS A 1096 8.30 -31.21 -6.57
CA HIS A 1096 7.10 -32.01 -6.85
C HIS A 1096 5.87 -31.57 -6.04
N TYR A 1097 6.03 -31.41 -4.72
CA TYR A 1097 4.94 -30.96 -3.83
C TYR A 1097 4.55 -29.51 -4.08
N GLU A 1098 5.49 -28.59 -4.27
CA GLU A 1098 5.17 -27.18 -4.58
C GLU A 1098 4.47 -27.04 -5.94
N ASN A 1099 4.83 -27.83 -6.96
CA ASN A 1099 4.08 -27.87 -8.22
C ASN A 1099 2.63 -28.38 -8.02
N PHE A 1100 2.45 -29.42 -7.20
CA PHE A 1100 1.12 -29.91 -6.83
C PHE A 1100 0.31 -28.85 -6.07
N ARG A 1101 0.92 -28.22 -5.06
CA ARG A 1101 0.32 -27.16 -4.24
C ARG A 1101 -0.04 -25.94 -5.07
N PHE A 1102 0.84 -25.51 -5.97
CA PHE A 1102 0.58 -24.43 -6.92
C PHE A 1102 -0.64 -24.76 -7.78
N ASN A 1103 -0.70 -25.95 -8.38
CA ASN A 1103 -1.83 -26.36 -9.22
C ASN A 1103 -3.16 -26.45 -8.45
N GLN A 1104 -3.14 -26.91 -7.18
CA GLN A 1104 -4.34 -26.96 -6.34
C GLN A 1104 -4.82 -25.56 -5.91
N LEU A 1105 -3.90 -24.61 -5.71
CA LEU A 1105 -4.24 -23.23 -5.31
C LEU A 1105 -4.57 -22.31 -6.51
N SER A 1106 -4.08 -22.62 -7.71
CA SER A 1106 -4.31 -21.82 -8.93
C SER A 1106 -5.45 -22.34 -9.82
N GLY A 1107 -5.96 -23.56 -9.58
CA GLY A 1107 -7.07 -24.13 -10.33
C GLY A 1107 -8.41 -23.44 -10.04
N PRO A 1108 -9.27 -23.21 -11.06
CA PRO A 1108 -10.64 -22.79 -10.82
C PRO A 1108 -11.38 -23.90 -10.07
N PHE A 1109 -11.85 -23.62 -8.85
CA PHE A 1109 -12.59 -24.52 -7.98
C PHE A 1109 -13.69 -25.28 -8.75
N LYS A 1110 -13.39 -26.49 -9.25
CA LYS A 1110 -14.38 -27.45 -9.76
C LYS A 1110 -14.71 -28.40 -8.61
N GLY A 1111 -15.95 -28.28 -8.14
CA GLY A 1111 -16.39 -28.87 -6.88
C GLY A 1111 -16.39 -30.39 -6.82
N SER A 1112 -16.13 -30.90 -5.61
CA SER A 1112 -16.94 -31.91 -4.94
C SER A 1112 -16.37 -32.17 -3.53
N ASN A 1113 -17.10 -31.72 -2.51
CA ASN A 1113 -17.17 -32.22 -1.13
C ASN A 1113 -15.88 -32.69 -0.42
N VAL A 1114 -15.06 -31.75 0.07
CA VAL A 1114 -14.24 -31.95 1.28
C VAL A 1114 -14.18 -30.60 2.03
N ASP A 1115 -14.54 -30.61 3.31
CA ASP A 1115 -14.75 -29.47 4.20
C ASP A 1115 -13.79 -28.29 4.00
N CYS A 1116 -14.34 -27.15 3.60
CA CYS A 1116 -13.59 -25.93 3.28
C CYS A 1116 -13.32 -25.06 4.52
N ASP A 1117 -12.14 -24.43 4.52
CA ASP A 1117 -11.67 -23.46 5.51
C ASP A 1117 -12.64 -22.26 5.63
N PRO A 1118 -13.07 -21.85 6.84
CA PRO A 1118 -13.94 -20.69 7.07
C PRO A 1118 -13.45 -19.39 6.41
N MET A 1119 -12.13 -19.21 6.22
CA MET A 1119 -11.59 -18.04 5.53
C MET A 1119 -11.90 -18.06 4.04
N SER A 1120 -11.81 -19.23 3.41
CA SER A 1120 -12.15 -19.41 1.99
C SER A 1120 -13.65 -19.29 1.73
N GLN A 1121 -14.51 -19.69 2.67
CA GLN A 1121 -15.95 -19.39 2.59
C GLN A 1121 -16.22 -17.89 2.72
N MET A 1122 -15.57 -17.19 3.65
CA MET A 1122 -15.76 -15.75 3.81
C MET A 1122 -15.20 -14.95 2.62
N GLU A 1123 -14.10 -15.40 2.02
CA GLU A 1123 -13.56 -14.80 0.78
C GLU A 1123 -14.43 -15.11 -0.44
N ALA A 1124 -15.00 -16.31 -0.55
CA ALA A 1124 -15.95 -16.64 -1.60
C ALA A 1124 -17.27 -15.87 -1.44
N GLU A 1125 -17.80 -15.77 -0.22
CA GLU A 1125 -18.97 -14.93 0.09
C GLU A 1125 -18.69 -13.46 -0.18
N ASN A 1126 -17.52 -12.94 0.19
CA ASN A 1126 -17.12 -11.57 -0.14
C ASN A 1126 -16.98 -11.35 -1.65
N ARG A 1127 -16.43 -12.31 -2.41
CA ARG A 1127 -16.39 -12.22 -3.89
C ARG A 1127 -17.78 -12.27 -4.50
N ILE A 1128 -18.66 -13.15 -4.00
CA ILE A 1128 -20.06 -13.20 -4.45
C ILE A 1128 -20.78 -11.88 -4.11
N LEU A 1129 -20.54 -11.31 -2.93
CA LEU A 1129 -21.06 -10.00 -2.53
C LEU A 1129 -20.48 -8.87 -3.39
N GLU A 1130 -19.20 -8.89 -3.74
CA GLU A 1130 -18.57 -7.93 -4.64
C GLU A 1130 -19.10 -8.06 -6.06
N GLU A 1131 -19.27 -9.27 -6.59
CA GLU A 1131 -19.87 -9.52 -7.90
C GLU A 1131 -21.35 -9.11 -7.91
N GLN A 1132 -22.11 -9.40 -6.85
CA GLN A 1132 -23.47 -8.91 -6.68
C GLN A 1132 -23.51 -7.39 -6.58
N PHE A 1133 -22.57 -6.78 -5.86
CA PHE A 1133 -22.48 -5.32 -5.72
C PHE A 1133 -22.12 -4.66 -7.05
N GLU A 1134 -21.17 -5.20 -7.81
CA GLU A 1134 -20.77 -4.67 -9.12
C GLU A 1134 -21.87 -4.91 -10.17
N ALA A 1135 -22.59 -6.04 -10.12
CA ALA A 1135 -23.78 -6.29 -10.94
C ALA A 1135 -24.92 -5.32 -10.59
N THR A 1136 -25.15 -5.06 -9.30
CA THR A 1136 -26.16 -4.10 -8.83
C THR A 1136 -25.78 -2.67 -9.23
N LYS A 1137 -24.49 -2.33 -9.15
CA LYS A 1137 -23.94 -1.05 -9.62
C LYS A 1137 -24.11 -0.89 -11.14
N LYS A 1138 -23.76 -1.90 -11.95
CA LYS A 1138 -24.02 -1.89 -13.41
C LYS A 1138 -25.51 -1.77 -13.75
N ASN A 1139 -26.38 -2.46 -13.01
CA ASN A 1139 -27.83 -2.32 -13.19
C ASN A 1139 -28.32 -0.92 -12.78
N MET A 1140 -27.83 -0.35 -11.67
CA MET A 1140 -28.15 1.02 -11.28
C MET A 1140 -27.63 2.04 -12.29
N GLU A 1141 -26.42 1.87 -12.84
CA GLU A 1141 -25.87 2.72 -13.91
C GLU A 1141 -26.69 2.61 -15.19
N LYS A 1142 -27.18 1.41 -15.55
CA LYS A 1142 -28.09 1.21 -16.68
C LYS A 1142 -29.45 1.86 -16.46
N VAL A 1143 -30.06 1.68 -15.28
CA VAL A 1143 -31.34 2.35 -14.94
C VAL A 1143 -31.16 3.87 -14.89
N TYR A 1144 -30.01 4.35 -14.42
CA TYR A 1144 -29.68 5.77 -14.43
C TYR A 1144 -29.53 6.30 -15.85
N SER A 1145 -28.80 5.61 -16.74
CA SER A 1145 -28.65 6.04 -18.14
C SER A 1145 -29.96 6.01 -18.91
N GLU A 1146 -30.81 4.99 -18.70
CA GLU A 1146 -32.17 4.94 -19.27
C GLU A 1146 -33.03 6.10 -18.76
N LYS A 1147 -32.96 6.43 -17.46
CA LYS A 1147 -33.67 7.58 -16.89
C LYS A 1147 -33.14 8.92 -17.39
N VAL A 1148 -31.83 9.05 -17.60
CA VAL A 1148 -31.22 10.25 -18.19
C VAL A 1148 -31.71 10.43 -19.63
N ILE A 1149 -31.74 9.37 -20.44
CA ILE A 1149 -32.27 9.42 -21.81
C ILE A 1149 -33.77 9.76 -21.83
N ASP A 1150 -34.58 9.15 -20.97
CA ASP A 1150 -36.01 9.48 -20.84
C ASP A 1150 -36.22 10.94 -20.38
N TRP A 1151 -35.36 11.44 -19.48
CA TRP A 1151 -35.39 12.83 -19.04
C TRP A 1151 -34.97 13.80 -20.15
N GLU A 1152 -33.93 13.48 -20.93
CA GLU A 1152 -33.50 14.25 -22.11
C GLU A 1152 -34.60 14.30 -23.18
N LEU A 1153 -35.28 13.19 -23.46
CA LEU A 1153 -36.41 13.15 -24.40
C LEU A 1153 -37.57 14.03 -23.92
N LYS A 1154 -37.91 13.97 -22.63
CA LYS A 1154 -38.94 14.82 -22.02
C LYS A 1154 -38.55 16.30 -22.00
N LEU A 1155 -37.27 16.61 -21.82
CA LEU A 1155 -36.74 17.97 -21.94
C LEU A 1155 -36.92 18.49 -23.36
N LYS A 1156 -36.55 17.70 -24.37
CA LYS A 1156 -36.73 18.04 -25.79
C LYS A 1156 -38.21 18.25 -26.17
N GLU A 1157 -39.11 17.41 -25.66
CA GLU A 1157 -40.57 17.62 -25.84
C GLU A 1157 -41.06 18.91 -25.17
N ARG A 1158 -40.55 19.25 -23.98
CA ARG A 1158 -40.88 20.50 -23.29
C ARG A 1158 -40.35 21.71 -24.04
N GLU A 1159 -39.11 21.65 -24.53
CA GLU A 1159 -38.51 22.71 -25.35
C GLU A 1159 -39.32 22.95 -26.63
N ASN A 1160 -39.73 21.89 -27.33
CA ASN A 1160 -40.59 22.02 -28.51
C ASN A 1160 -41.95 22.66 -28.18
N LYS A 1161 -42.58 22.28 -27.06
CA LYS A 1161 -43.84 22.91 -26.61
C LYS A 1161 -43.64 24.38 -26.25
N LEU A 1162 -42.56 24.71 -25.55
CA LEU A 1162 -42.18 26.09 -25.22
C LEU A 1162 -41.94 26.92 -26.49
N ALA A 1163 -41.27 26.37 -27.51
CA ALA A 1163 -41.04 27.05 -28.78
C ALA A 1163 -42.35 27.33 -29.55
N VAL A 1164 -43.33 26.43 -29.50
CA VAL A 1164 -44.67 26.65 -30.08
C VAL A 1164 -45.40 27.77 -29.34
N VAL A 1165 -45.41 27.74 -28.00
CA VAL A 1165 -46.05 28.78 -27.16
C VAL A 1165 -45.37 30.14 -27.36
N GLU A 1166 -44.04 30.19 -27.45
CA GLU A 1166 -43.31 31.44 -27.70
C GLU A 1166 -43.66 32.02 -29.08
N LYS A 1167 -43.84 31.17 -30.10
CA LYS A 1167 -44.27 31.60 -31.43
C LYS A 1167 -45.70 32.16 -31.42
N GLU A 1168 -46.63 31.52 -30.71
CA GLU A 1168 -48.00 32.01 -30.54
C GLU A 1168 -48.04 33.34 -29.75
N GLN A 1169 -47.27 33.45 -28.66
CA GLN A 1169 -47.17 34.71 -27.91
C GLN A 1169 -46.57 35.85 -28.74
N ARG A 1170 -45.56 35.58 -29.58
CA ARG A 1170 -45.02 36.58 -30.52
C ARG A 1170 -46.08 37.06 -31.51
N GLN A 1171 -46.87 36.15 -32.08
CA GLN A 1171 -47.96 36.52 -32.99
C GLN A 1171 -49.04 37.36 -32.28
N LEU A 1172 -49.40 36.99 -31.05
CA LEU A 1172 -50.35 37.75 -30.24
C LEU A 1172 -49.81 39.15 -29.91
N LEU A 1173 -48.54 39.27 -29.50
CA LEU A 1173 -47.87 40.55 -29.25
C LEU A 1173 -47.83 41.43 -30.50
N GLN A 1174 -47.61 40.84 -31.67
CA GLN A 1174 -47.62 41.56 -32.93
C GLN A 1174 -49.01 42.10 -33.27
N SER A 1175 -50.07 41.29 -33.13
CA SER A 1175 -51.46 41.76 -33.32
C SER A 1175 -51.87 42.86 -32.32
N LYS A 1176 -51.40 42.79 -31.08
CA LYS A 1176 -51.63 43.83 -30.07
C LYS A 1176 -50.89 45.12 -30.40
N ARG A 1177 -49.66 45.03 -30.93
CA ARG A 1177 -48.90 46.20 -31.42
C ARG A 1177 -49.61 46.87 -32.58
N GLU A 1178 -50.11 46.10 -33.56
CA GLU A 1178 -50.86 46.65 -34.69
C GLU A 1178 -52.13 47.39 -34.24
N LYS A 1179 -52.89 46.82 -33.29
CA LYS A 1179 -54.03 47.53 -32.66
C LYS A 1179 -53.62 48.78 -31.91
N LEU A 1180 -52.49 48.75 -31.19
CA LEU A 1180 -51.98 49.90 -30.46
C LEU A 1180 -51.58 51.02 -31.42
N ASP A 1181 -50.91 50.71 -32.53
CA ASP A 1181 -50.53 51.69 -33.55
C ASP A 1181 -51.78 52.31 -34.21
N GLN A 1182 -52.83 51.51 -34.44
CA GLN A 1182 -54.10 51.97 -35.00
C GLN A 1182 -54.82 52.93 -34.04
N LEU A 1183 -54.93 52.58 -32.75
CA LEU A 1183 -55.49 53.45 -31.71
C LEU A 1183 -54.65 54.72 -31.51
N THR A 1184 -53.31 54.62 -31.63
CA THR A 1184 -52.42 55.78 -31.50
C THR A 1184 -52.63 56.78 -32.64
N LYS A 1185 -52.87 56.28 -33.87
CA LYS A 1185 -53.28 57.13 -35.01
C LYS A 1185 -54.64 57.77 -34.78
N GLU A 1186 -55.64 57.03 -34.31
CA GLU A 1186 -56.96 57.60 -33.98
C GLU A 1186 -56.85 58.69 -32.90
N ILE A 1187 -56.03 58.48 -31.85
CA ILE A 1187 -55.77 59.49 -30.82
C ILE A 1187 -55.03 60.72 -31.41
N GLN A 1188 -54.10 60.53 -32.35
CA GLN A 1188 -53.44 61.63 -33.04
C GLN A 1188 -54.39 62.42 -33.93
N ASP A 1189 -55.29 61.76 -34.65
CA ASP A 1189 -56.30 62.40 -35.49
C ASP A 1189 -57.31 63.17 -34.61
N ILE A 1190 -57.72 62.60 -33.47
CA ILE A 1190 -58.55 63.29 -32.48
C ILE A 1190 -57.82 64.51 -31.90
N LYS A 1191 -56.53 64.37 -31.54
CA LYS A 1191 -55.70 65.49 -31.06
C LYS A 1191 -55.50 66.58 -32.12
N MET A 1192 -55.47 66.24 -33.40
CA MET A 1192 -55.42 67.22 -34.49
C MET A 1192 -56.79 67.90 -34.70
N SER A 1193 -57.90 67.22 -34.44
CA SER A 1193 -59.24 67.82 -34.49
C SER A 1193 -59.58 68.69 -33.28
N ILE A 1194 -58.97 68.43 -32.12
CA ILE A 1194 -59.16 69.16 -30.87
C ILE A 1194 -57.93 70.03 -30.65
N GLY A 1195 -57.94 71.24 -31.22
CA GLY A 1195 -56.85 72.21 -31.10
C GLY A 1195 -56.52 72.55 -29.63
N TYR A 1196 -55.48 71.93 -29.09
CA TYR A 1196 -54.83 72.33 -27.85
C TYR A 1196 -53.34 72.61 -28.13
N ASN A 1197 -53.03 73.90 -28.24
CA ASN A 1197 -51.68 74.43 -28.16
C ASN A 1197 -51.33 74.60 -26.68
N GLU A 1198 -50.32 73.89 -26.17
CA GLU A 1198 -49.47 74.43 -25.11
C GLU A 1198 -48.01 74.03 -25.34
N ASN A 1199 -47.21 75.09 -25.51
CA ASN A 1199 -45.77 75.11 -25.68
C ASN A 1199 -45.07 74.84 -24.33
N ALA A 1200 -43.94 74.12 -24.32
CA ALA A 1200 -42.64 74.69 -23.92
C ALA A 1200 -41.51 73.65 -23.72
N SER A 1201 -40.40 73.95 -24.41
CA SER A 1201 -38.99 73.67 -24.06
C SER A 1201 -38.38 72.29 -24.37
N SER A 1202 -37.98 72.19 -25.63
CA SER A 1202 -36.85 71.43 -26.16
C SER A 1202 -35.50 71.85 -25.57
N LYS A 1203 -34.60 70.88 -25.35
CA LYS A 1203 -33.20 70.94 -25.84
C LYS A 1203 -32.71 69.52 -26.19
N SER A 1204 -32.62 69.27 -27.50
CA SER A 1204 -31.97 68.13 -28.14
C SER A 1204 -30.65 68.58 -28.78
N SER A 1205 -29.62 67.74 -28.74
CA SER A 1205 -28.45 67.82 -29.62
C SER A 1205 -28.13 66.44 -30.21
N PRO A 1206 -28.24 66.22 -31.54
CA PRO A 1206 -27.83 65.02 -32.25
C PRO A 1206 -26.46 65.22 -32.95
N GLY A 1207 -25.73 64.12 -33.26
CA GLY A 1207 -24.53 64.22 -34.08
C GLY A 1207 -23.74 62.91 -34.27
N GLU A 1208 -24.04 62.20 -35.34
CA GLU A 1208 -23.25 61.11 -35.92
C GLU A 1208 -21.81 61.54 -36.30
N LYS A 1209 -20.86 60.60 -36.27
CA LYS A 1209 -19.89 60.39 -37.36
C LYS A 1209 -19.15 59.04 -37.24
N LYS A 1210 -19.36 58.19 -38.24
CA LYS A 1210 -18.63 56.95 -38.55
C LYS A 1210 -17.15 57.22 -38.84
N LYS A 1211 -16.25 56.33 -38.40
CA LYS A 1211 -15.01 55.97 -39.11
C LYS A 1211 -14.81 54.46 -39.11
N LYS A 1212 -14.77 53.89 -40.32
CA LYS A 1212 -14.31 52.55 -40.65
C LYS A 1212 -12.78 52.49 -40.55
N SER A 1213 -12.25 51.34 -40.10
CA SER A 1213 -11.00 50.79 -40.61
C SER A 1213 -11.12 49.27 -40.65
N THR A 1214 -10.69 48.70 -41.77
CA THR A 1214 -10.86 47.33 -42.27
C THR A 1214 -9.49 46.70 -42.49
N THR A 1215 -9.26 45.51 -41.94
CA THR A 1215 -8.33 44.49 -42.47
C THR A 1215 -8.72 43.13 -41.84
N LEU A 1216 -9.44 42.23 -42.55
CA LEU A 1216 -8.92 41.12 -43.37
C LEU A 1216 -7.97 40.19 -42.57
N GLY A 1217 -8.21 38.89 -42.37
CA GLY A 1217 -9.27 38.04 -42.91
C GLY A 1217 -9.19 36.58 -42.40
N LEU A 1218 -10.18 35.81 -42.86
CA LEU A 1218 -10.15 34.35 -43.12
C LEU A 1218 -9.91 33.43 -41.92
N PHE A 1219 -10.99 32.86 -41.36
CA PHE A 1219 -11.22 31.40 -41.31
C PHE A 1219 -12.70 31.16 -40.97
N HIS A 1220 -13.51 30.96 -42.01
CA HIS A 1220 -14.82 30.32 -41.93
C HIS A 1220 -14.62 28.84 -42.24
N ARG A 1221 -15.03 27.96 -41.34
CA ARG A 1221 -15.78 26.74 -41.68
C ARG A 1221 -16.34 26.05 -40.45
N ASN A 1222 -17.67 26.04 -40.42
CA ASN A 1222 -18.54 24.95 -40.00
C ASN A 1222 -18.40 24.42 -38.57
N THR A 1223 -19.36 24.79 -37.73
CA THR A 1223 -20.19 23.79 -37.04
C THR A 1223 -21.51 24.44 -36.62
N LYS A 1224 -22.60 23.87 -37.12
CA LYS A 1224 -24.00 24.16 -36.78
C LYS A 1224 -24.36 23.48 -35.46
N HIS A 1225 -25.45 23.97 -34.87
CA HIS A 1225 -26.28 23.43 -33.78
C HIS A 1225 -25.73 23.65 -32.36
N GLU A 1226 -26.49 24.16 -31.39
CA GLU A 1226 -27.79 24.85 -31.32
C GLU A 1226 -27.90 25.31 -29.86
N VAL A 1227 -28.21 26.59 -29.66
CA VAL A 1227 -28.68 27.32 -28.46
C VAL A 1227 -28.04 27.02 -27.10
#